data_AF-A0A933M889-F1
#
_entry.id   AF-A0A933M889-F1
#
_cell.length_a   1.000
_cell.length_b   1.000
_cell.length_c   1.000
_cell.angle_alpha   90.00
_cell.angle_beta   90.00
_cell.angle_gamma   90.00
#
_symmetry.space_group_name_H-M   'P 1'
#
loop_
_entity.id
_entity.type
_entity.pdbx_description
1 polymer ?
#
loop_
_entity_poly.entity_id
_entity_poly.type
_entity_poly.pdbx_seq_one_letter_code
_entity_poly.pdbx_strand_id
1 'polypeptide(L)'
;MTDMLSPAVHSPLESPYKGLMPYTAEDTAFFFGREDDTEIITANLIAERLTLLYGPSGVGKSSVLQAGVVHKLQARARREIEGGNTPEYVVIYFNNWRNEAIPALLKCTAEALVPFATIPLTPPTTLIETLRAWSEQTGAELLFILDQFEEYFLYHQNEEGDDTFTSEFPRALRQTDLRVDFLLSFREDSLAKLDFFKGRIPNLFKNYLRIKHLDRDAARDAIIKPLESYNTLHPDTPPKTIEPALVETVLNQVQVGLVVLGEAGRGEVVQESTNIEIETPYLQLVLTRLWERERLFESHMLHLATFEQLGGAEEIVRAHLQHAIDDLSPEQQAIAASVFDRLVTPSGSKIAQTARDLARNAHVPENELDIVLKRLASEQNRILRTIAPAPDQPDVPRYEIFHDILSGAILEWRARYSQEQERLRTLQMERKRRVRLGLALLSALILTAVFAGLALFAFQASQEAQTLRQKSATDAANYQRSSAAYSTLAADRLRGSPTANATTTPKVVALQSTTVVAETSDATMYPFPTLTLTPTPTLTVTPSLTPSISSPPPVTSTISPIDGAELLLVPAGDFGMGSDNYALNEKPPHRVYLDTFWIDKYLVTNARYKMCIDQGACKEHLDKRSETREDYYDDPQFANYPVVRVSWNDAKTYCEWVHRRLLTEAQWEKAARGTDSRIYPWGNLFDRKLLNSAESGFGDTTPVDQYPDGESPYHAMDMLGNILQWTTDGYGPYDASQPDNPTGQASSPFKVLRGSAFYDDYSRSRTTIRNYTPPDNSGANIGFRCASPASPEKFIRDYFDAINNREYDRTWNMLSDKYKRERNPSGFGDYRRFWGTFSSVSVIDTQVTNQSPSSATVATSLSLSFKDGTTRTYEIIYNLIFDLTSGIWLINTSTNVSP
;
A
#
# COMPACT_ATOMS: atom_id res chain seq x y z
N MET A 1 50.67 -5.03 46.30
CA MET A 1 49.95 -5.34 45.05
C MET A 1 48.57 -5.87 45.44
N THR A 2 47.77 -5.02 46.07
CA THR A 2 46.56 -5.42 46.81
C THR A 2 45.46 -4.39 46.55
N ASP A 3 45.29 -3.99 45.29
CA ASP A 3 44.33 -2.92 44.93
C ASP A 3 43.91 -2.93 43.44
N MET A 4 43.67 -4.12 42.87
CA MET A 4 43.13 -4.27 41.50
C MET A 4 41.92 -5.23 41.42
N LEU A 5 41.24 -5.45 42.54
CA LEU A 5 39.95 -6.17 42.60
C LEU A 5 38.94 -5.37 43.42
N SER A 6 38.84 -4.08 43.12
CA SER A 6 37.62 -3.35 43.47
C SER A 6 36.66 -3.57 42.29
N PRO A 7 35.44 -4.10 42.49
CA PRO A 7 34.45 -4.10 41.41
C PRO A 7 34.34 -2.65 40.97
N ALA A 8 34.35 -2.39 39.66
CA ALA A 8 34.06 -1.06 39.17
C ALA A 8 32.71 -0.65 39.76
N VAL A 9 32.74 0.23 40.77
CA VAL A 9 31.56 0.85 41.37
C VAL A 9 31.06 1.83 40.33
N HIS A 10 30.41 1.31 39.29
CA HIS A 10 29.57 2.07 38.40
C HIS A 10 28.20 2.21 39.06
N SER A 11 27.66 3.42 38.94
CA SER A 11 26.49 3.91 39.67
C SER A 11 25.38 2.85 39.70
N PRO A 12 24.85 2.45 40.86
CA PRO A 12 23.64 1.64 40.89
C PRO A 12 22.58 2.36 40.06
N LEU A 13 21.83 1.62 39.25
CA LEU A 13 20.78 2.19 38.41
C LEU A 13 19.94 3.17 39.26
N GLU A 14 19.82 4.43 38.81
CA GLU A 14 18.99 5.44 39.48
C GLU A 14 17.50 5.03 39.55
N SER A 15 17.12 3.99 38.81
CA SER A 15 15.79 3.42 38.69
C SER A 15 15.86 1.89 38.71
N PRO A 16 14.98 1.19 39.44
CA PRO A 16 14.87 -0.28 39.35
C PRO A 16 14.36 -0.77 37.97
N TYR A 17 13.83 0.13 37.14
CA TYR A 17 13.30 -0.19 35.82
C TYR A 17 14.18 0.41 34.72
N LYS A 18 14.57 -0.43 33.75
CA LYS A 18 15.59 -0.11 32.73
C LYS A 18 15.03 0.56 31.48
N GLY A 19 13.70 0.54 31.29
CA GLY A 19 13.05 1.11 30.11
C GLY A 19 13.22 0.24 28.86
N LEU A 20 13.43 0.87 27.71
CA LEU A 20 13.49 0.16 26.41
C LEU A 20 14.82 -0.60 26.16
N MET A 21 15.80 -0.48 27.06
CA MET A 21 17.08 -1.19 26.93
C MET A 21 16.98 -2.62 27.44
N PRO A 22 17.65 -3.60 26.79
CA PRO A 22 17.73 -4.93 27.34
C PRO A 22 18.52 -4.92 28.66
N TYR A 23 18.07 -5.66 29.66
CA TYR A 23 18.86 -5.98 30.85
C TYR A 23 20.13 -6.74 30.46
N THR A 24 21.28 -6.34 31.00
CA THR A 24 22.59 -6.98 30.83
C THR A 24 22.91 -7.85 32.05
N ALA A 25 24.04 -8.56 32.02
CA ALA A 25 24.49 -9.38 33.16
C ALA A 25 24.73 -8.59 34.46
N GLU A 26 24.90 -7.27 34.36
CA GLU A 26 25.09 -6.37 35.50
C GLU A 26 23.77 -5.98 36.16
N ASP A 27 22.66 -5.98 35.41
CA ASP A 27 21.35 -5.58 35.91
C ASP A 27 20.54 -6.74 36.53
N THR A 28 21.17 -7.90 36.69
CA THR A 28 20.53 -9.14 37.18
C THR A 28 19.73 -8.93 38.48
N ALA A 29 20.20 -8.04 39.37
CA ALA A 29 19.54 -7.71 40.62
C ALA A 29 18.15 -7.09 40.43
N PHE A 30 17.85 -6.58 39.24
CA PHE A 30 16.57 -5.95 38.88
C PHE A 30 15.82 -6.72 37.80
N PHE A 31 16.27 -7.93 37.43
CA PHE A 31 15.67 -8.74 36.38
C PHE A 31 14.90 -9.93 36.98
N PHE A 32 13.56 -9.87 36.89
CA PHE A 32 12.65 -10.86 37.49
C PHE A 32 11.52 -11.26 36.53
N GLY A 33 10.80 -12.34 36.85
CA GLY A 33 9.70 -12.88 36.04
C GLY A 33 10.15 -13.79 34.91
N ARG A 34 11.41 -14.24 34.90
CA ARG A 34 12.02 -15.08 33.85
C ARG A 34 12.90 -16.18 34.44
N GLU A 35 12.66 -16.53 35.70
CA GLU A 35 13.41 -17.54 36.44
C GLU A 35 13.32 -18.91 35.73
N ASP A 36 12.10 -19.36 35.39
CA ASP A 36 11.88 -20.64 34.70
C ASP A 36 12.51 -20.68 33.30
N ASP A 37 12.34 -19.62 32.52
CA ASP A 37 12.98 -19.48 31.21
C ASP A 37 14.51 -19.56 31.34
N THR A 38 15.08 -18.87 32.33
CA THR A 38 16.52 -18.90 32.60
C THR A 38 17.00 -20.31 32.92
N GLU A 39 16.28 -21.05 33.78
CA GLU A 39 16.61 -22.44 34.13
C GLU A 39 16.57 -23.35 32.90
N ILE A 40 15.48 -23.31 32.13
CA ILE A 40 15.28 -24.17 30.96
C ILE A 40 16.34 -23.89 29.89
N ILE A 41 16.61 -22.62 29.60
CA ILE A 41 17.60 -22.23 28.59
C ILE A 41 19.00 -22.66 29.04
N THR A 42 19.36 -22.41 30.31
CA THR A 42 20.66 -22.80 30.85
C THR A 42 20.86 -24.32 30.77
N ALA A 43 19.85 -25.10 31.19
CA ALA A 43 19.92 -26.56 31.16
C ALA A 43 20.07 -27.09 29.73
N ASN A 44 19.35 -26.53 28.75
CA ASN A 44 19.45 -26.93 27.35
C ASN A 44 20.80 -26.56 26.73
N LEU A 45 21.32 -25.37 27.03
CA LEU A 45 22.63 -24.93 26.55
C LEU A 45 23.76 -25.84 27.04
N ILE A 46 23.65 -26.38 28.26
CA ILE A 46 24.64 -27.31 28.81
C ILE A 46 24.43 -28.74 28.28
N ALA A 47 23.19 -29.15 28.00
CA ALA A 47 22.88 -30.53 27.66
C ALA A 47 22.96 -30.85 26.17
N GLU A 48 22.73 -29.86 25.30
CA GLU A 48 22.64 -30.04 23.86
C GLU A 48 23.61 -29.12 23.12
N ARG A 49 24.36 -29.72 22.19
CA ARG A 49 25.39 -29.03 21.41
C ARG A 49 24.90 -27.82 20.62
N LEU A 50 23.65 -27.87 20.17
CA LEU A 50 23.01 -26.77 19.47
C LEU A 50 21.60 -26.57 20.02
N THR A 51 21.35 -25.38 20.56
CA THR A 51 20.05 -24.94 21.04
C THR A 51 19.58 -23.75 20.21
N LEU A 52 18.38 -23.82 19.63
CA LEU A 52 17.77 -22.68 18.94
C LEU A 52 16.76 -21.98 19.85
N LEU A 53 17.03 -20.74 20.23
CA LEU A 53 16.10 -19.91 20.98
C LEU A 53 15.38 -18.95 20.01
N TYR A 54 14.06 -18.88 20.05
CA TYR A 54 13.32 -17.91 19.23
C TYR A 54 12.10 -17.34 19.94
N GLY A 55 11.56 -16.24 19.42
CA GLY A 55 10.33 -15.66 19.92
C GLY A 55 10.02 -14.31 19.28
N PRO A 56 8.83 -13.74 19.54
CA PRO A 56 8.41 -12.46 18.99
C PRO A 56 9.39 -11.31 19.33
N SER A 57 9.31 -10.21 18.57
CA SER A 57 10.04 -8.97 18.89
C SER A 57 9.63 -8.47 20.28
N GLY A 58 10.55 -7.87 21.04
CA GLY A 58 10.22 -7.23 22.31
C GLY A 58 10.03 -8.15 23.54
N VAL A 59 9.88 -9.47 23.39
CA VAL A 59 9.60 -10.40 24.53
C VAL A 59 10.71 -10.53 25.59
N GLY A 60 11.86 -9.89 25.39
CA GLY A 60 12.97 -9.90 26.35
C GLY A 60 14.04 -10.98 26.11
N LYS A 61 14.18 -11.52 24.89
CA LYS A 61 15.20 -12.54 24.53
C LYS A 61 16.62 -12.14 24.98
N SER A 62 17.09 -10.97 24.55
CA SER A 62 18.42 -10.48 24.93
C SER A 62 18.57 -10.26 26.43
N SER A 63 17.48 -9.90 27.13
CA SER A 63 17.48 -9.70 28.58
C SER A 63 17.61 -11.02 29.35
N VAL A 64 16.83 -12.03 29.00
CA VAL A 64 16.93 -13.34 29.66
C VAL A 64 18.28 -14.01 29.37
N LEU A 65 18.81 -13.85 28.16
CA LEU A 65 20.13 -14.37 27.82
C LEU A 65 21.24 -13.69 28.64
N GLN A 66 21.25 -12.37 28.75
CA GLN A 66 22.32 -11.66 29.46
C GLN A 66 22.14 -11.64 30.98
N ALA A 67 21.01 -11.12 31.46
CA ALA A 67 20.75 -10.92 32.88
C ALA A 67 20.40 -12.21 33.63
N GLY A 68 19.86 -13.20 32.91
CA GLY A 68 19.58 -14.54 33.44
C GLY A 68 20.74 -15.51 33.17
N VAL A 69 20.83 -16.00 31.93
CA VAL A 69 21.67 -17.15 31.56
C VAL A 69 23.17 -16.85 31.69
N VAL A 70 23.66 -15.78 31.05
CA VAL A 70 25.08 -15.38 31.10
C VAL A 70 25.48 -15.08 32.54
N HIS A 71 24.71 -14.26 33.25
CA HIS A 71 24.99 -13.95 34.66
C HIS A 71 25.12 -15.22 35.50
N LYS A 72 24.15 -16.13 35.41
CA LYS A 72 24.12 -17.37 36.19
C LYS A 72 25.32 -18.28 35.89
N LEU A 73 25.66 -18.47 34.62
CA LEU A 73 26.82 -19.27 34.20
C LEU A 73 28.14 -18.64 34.66
N GLN A 74 28.30 -17.33 34.51
CA GLN A 74 29.49 -16.61 34.99
C GLN A 74 29.62 -16.66 36.52
N ALA A 75 28.51 -16.54 37.26
CA ALA A 75 28.52 -16.64 38.72
C ALA A 75 28.87 -18.05 39.21
N ARG A 76 28.51 -19.10 38.45
CA ARG A 76 28.96 -20.47 38.73
C ARG A 76 30.46 -20.62 38.49
N ALA A 77 30.96 -20.20 37.32
CA ALA A 77 32.38 -20.27 36.98
C ALA A 77 33.25 -19.52 38.00
N ARG A 78 32.83 -18.32 38.44
CA ARG A 78 33.53 -17.55 39.47
C ARG A 78 33.65 -18.30 40.81
N ARG A 79 32.57 -18.94 41.27
CA ARG A 79 32.57 -19.73 42.52
C ARG A 79 33.51 -20.93 42.45
N GLU A 80 33.60 -21.59 41.29
CA GLU A 80 34.52 -22.72 41.08
C GLU A 80 35.98 -22.26 41.21
N ILE A 81 36.31 -21.10 40.65
CA ILE A 81 37.64 -20.50 40.70
C ILE A 81 38.01 -20.02 42.10
N GLU A 82 37.09 -19.33 42.78
CA GLU A 82 37.26 -18.92 44.19
C GLU A 82 37.49 -20.15 45.09
N GLY A 83 36.90 -21.29 44.72
CA GLY A 83 37.13 -22.59 45.35
C GLY A 83 38.42 -23.31 44.92
N GLY A 84 39.23 -22.72 44.03
CA GLY A 84 40.48 -23.28 43.53
C GLY A 84 40.34 -24.34 42.42
N ASN A 85 39.15 -24.49 41.83
CA ASN A 85 38.87 -25.43 40.75
C ASN A 85 38.92 -24.72 39.38
N THR A 86 39.22 -25.49 38.33
CA THR A 86 39.03 -25.06 36.95
C THR A 86 37.53 -24.96 36.66
N PRO A 87 37.04 -23.88 36.02
CA PRO A 87 35.63 -23.76 35.70
C PRO A 87 35.21 -24.86 34.72
N GLU A 88 34.06 -25.48 34.97
CA GLU A 88 33.51 -26.52 34.08
C GLU A 88 33.20 -25.93 32.69
N TYR A 89 32.66 -24.70 32.68
CA TYR A 89 32.24 -23.98 31.48
C TYR A 89 32.72 -22.53 31.49
N VAL A 90 33.02 -22.00 30.31
CA VAL A 90 33.20 -20.55 30.07
C VAL A 90 32.14 -20.10 29.08
N VAL A 91 31.37 -19.07 29.45
CA VAL A 91 30.31 -18.53 28.59
C VAL A 91 30.82 -17.37 27.75
N ILE A 92 30.52 -17.40 26.45
CA ILE A 92 30.83 -16.39 25.46
C ILE A 92 29.52 -15.82 24.93
N TYR A 93 29.23 -14.57 25.27
CA TYR A 93 28.07 -13.86 24.74
C TYR A 93 28.49 -12.98 23.57
N PHE A 94 27.87 -13.20 22.41
CA PHE A 94 28.18 -12.49 21.17
C PHE A 94 26.91 -12.00 20.49
N ASN A 95 26.88 -10.70 20.18
CA ASN A 95 25.75 -10.05 19.48
C ASN A 95 26.22 -9.03 18.43
N ASN A 96 27.52 -8.94 18.14
CA ASN A 96 28.05 -7.94 17.23
C ASN A 96 28.38 -8.54 15.85
N TRP A 97 27.35 -8.66 15.01
CA TRP A 97 27.44 -9.21 13.66
C TRP A 97 27.88 -8.19 12.60
N ARG A 98 28.30 -6.99 13.00
CA ARG A 98 28.63 -5.90 12.05
C ARG A 98 30.04 -6.00 11.48
N ASN A 99 30.92 -6.67 12.22
CA ASN A 99 32.31 -6.91 11.83
C ASN A 99 32.43 -8.30 11.20
N GLU A 100 33.57 -8.61 10.58
CA GLU A 100 33.88 -9.98 10.14
C GLU A 100 33.64 -10.98 11.29
N ALA A 101 32.77 -11.96 11.03
CA ALA A 101 32.15 -12.74 12.10
C ALA A 101 33.18 -13.57 12.89
N ILE A 102 34.09 -14.27 12.20
CA ILE A 102 35.10 -15.12 12.84
C ILE A 102 36.10 -14.30 13.68
N PRO A 103 36.78 -13.27 13.13
CA PRO A 103 37.70 -12.46 13.93
C PRO A 103 37.03 -11.80 15.14
N ALA A 104 35.81 -11.28 14.98
CA ALA A 104 35.06 -10.66 16.06
C ALA A 104 34.69 -11.68 17.16
N LEU A 105 34.23 -12.86 16.76
CA LEU A 105 33.89 -13.95 17.68
C LEU A 105 35.13 -14.44 18.44
N LEU A 106 36.26 -14.64 17.75
CA LEU A 106 37.51 -15.05 18.36
C LEU A 106 38.06 -14.01 19.33
N LYS A 107 37.97 -12.73 18.99
CA LYS A 107 38.35 -11.64 19.90
C LYS A 107 37.49 -11.65 21.18
N CYS A 108 36.17 -11.74 21.02
CA CYS A 108 35.23 -11.82 22.15
C CYS A 108 35.51 -13.05 23.03
N THR A 109 35.80 -14.19 22.41
CA THR A 109 36.17 -15.42 23.10
C THR A 109 37.48 -15.26 23.87
N ALA A 110 38.51 -14.66 23.26
CA ALA A 110 39.77 -14.38 23.93
C ALA A 110 39.56 -13.50 25.17
N GLU A 111 38.79 -12.42 25.05
CA GLU A 111 38.44 -11.53 26.17
C GLU A 111 37.71 -12.27 27.30
N ALA A 112 36.76 -13.15 26.95
CA ALA A 112 36.07 -14.00 27.92
C ALA A 112 37.00 -15.00 28.62
N LEU A 113 38.07 -15.44 27.95
CA LEU A 113 39.04 -16.40 28.50
C LEU A 113 40.18 -15.75 29.29
N VAL A 114 40.44 -14.44 29.13
CA VAL A 114 41.52 -13.72 29.87
C VAL A 114 41.49 -13.98 31.37
N PRO A 115 40.34 -13.97 32.08
CA PRO A 115 40.30 -14.24 33.52
C PRO A 115 40.71 -15.67 33.90
N PHE A 116 40.68 -16.61 32.93
CA PHE A 116 40.83 -18.05 33.15
C PHE A 116 42.14 -18.61 32.57
N ALA A 117 42.80 -17.88 31.67
CA ALA A 117 44.01 -18.33 30.98
C ALA A 117 45.28 -17.99 31.76
N THR A 118 46.14 -19.00 31.99
CA THR A 118 47.45 -18.85 32.65
C THR A 118 48.61 -18.53 31.68
N ILE A 119 48.37 -18.60 30.37
CA ILE A 119 49.35 -18.42 29.30
C ILE A 119 48.72 -17.51 28.22
N PRO A 120 49.49 -16.62 27.54
CA PRO A 120 48.97 -15.77 26.47
C PRO A 120 48.27 -16.59 25.38
N LEU A 121 47.02 -16.23 25.06
CA LEU A 121 46.24 -16.86 24.00
C LEU A 121 46.77 -16.38 22.64
N THR A 122 47.54 -17.21 21.93
CA THR A 122 47.93 -16.95 20.54
C THR A 122 46.95 -17.63 19.60
N PRO A 123 46.28 -16.90 18.68
CA PRO A 123 45.31 -17.52 17.77
C PRO A 123 46.03 -18.35 16.69
N PRO A 124 45.65 -19.63 16.48
CA PRO A 124 46.03 -20.38 15.29
C PRO A 124 45.22 -19.94 14.05
N THR A 125 45.42 -20.64 12.93
CA THR A 125 45.04 -20.23 11.57
C THR A 125 43.55 -20.27 11.23
N THR A 126 42.73 -21.08 11.91
CA THR A 126 41.29 -21.27 11.62
C THR A 126 40.42 -21.22 12.88
N LEU A 127 39.09 -21.03 12.74
CA LEU A 127 38.14 -20.96 13.87
C LEU A 127 38.22 -22.23 14.72
N ILE A 128 38.08 -23.40 14.08
CA ILE A 128 38.02 -24.69 14.77
C ILE A 128 39.32 -25.00 15.52
N GLU A 129 40.48 -24.76 14.91
CA GLU A 129 41.78 -24.96 15.55
C GLU A 129 41.94 -24.03 16.77
N THR A 130 41.45 -22.80 16.66
CA THR A 130 41.52 -21.81 17.75
C THR A 130 40.66 -22.23 18.92
N LEU A 131 39.40 -22.59 18.66
CA LEU A 131 38.48 -23.04 19.72
C LEU A 131 38.98 -24.31 20.40
N ARG A 132 39.55 -25.25 19.63
CA ARG A 132 40.16 -26.47 20.17
C ARG A 132 41.30 -26.14 21.12
N ALA A 133 42.28 -25.38 20.64
CA ALA A 133 43.46 -25.00 21.44
C ALA A 133 43.04 -24.31 22.74
N TRP A 134 42.08 -23.38 22.68
CA TRP A 134 41.62 -22.64 23.86
C TRP A 134 40.81 -23.50 24.83
N SER A 135 39.95 -24.39 24.34
CA SER A 135 39.21 -25.33 25.20
C SER A 135 40.15 -26.34 25.90
N GLU A 136 41.18 -26.83 25.20
CA GLU A 136 42.19 -27.73 25.76
C GLU A 136 43.09 -27.02 26.79
N GLN A 137 43.51 -25.79 26.48
CA GLN A 137 44.37 -24.99 27.34
C GLN A 137 43.67 -24.58 28.64
N THR A 138 42.39 -24.23 28.57
CA THR A 138 41.61 -23.86 29.76
C THR A 138 41.05 -25.06 30.49
N GLY A 139 40.89 -26.20 29.83
CA GLY A 139 40.24 -27.39 30.38
C GLY A 139 38.72 -27.25 30.54
N ALA A 140 38.15 -26.11 30.14
CA ALA A 140 36.73 -25.80 30.22
C ALA A 140 36.02 -26.05 28.89
N GLU A 141 34.70 -26.26 28.96
CA GLU A 141 33.83 -26.28 27.78
C GLU A 141 33.34 -24.86 27.44
N LEU A 142 33.38 -24.50 26.16
CA LEU A 142 33.05 -23.14 25.72
C LEU A 142 31.58 -23.07 25.29
N LEU A 143 30.77 -22.31 26.03
CA LEU A 143 29.34 -22.14 25.77
C LEU A 143 29.11 -20.83 25.02
N PHE A 144 28.77 -20.91 23.74
CA PHE A 144 28.50 -19.75 22.89
C PHE A 144 27.02 -19.38 22.90
N ILE A 145 26.72 -18.14 23.26
CA ILE A 145 25.40 -17.52 23.13
C ILE A 145 25.49 -16.48 22.02
N LEU A 146 24.95 -16.84 20.86
CA LEU A 146 24.95 -16.06 19.64
C LEU A 146 23.59 -15.35 19.51
N ASP A 147 23.49 -14.14 20.07
CA ASP A 147 22.25 -13.36 20.11
C ASP A 147 22.05 -12.50 18.86
N GLN A 148 20.79 -12.20 18.53
CA GLN A 148 20.39 -11.47 17.33
C GLN A 148 20.97 -12.08 16.04
N PHE A 149 21.00 -13.41 15.96
CA PHE A 149 21.68 -14.10 14.87
C PHE A 149 21.08 -13.80 13.50
N GLU A 150 19.81 -13.38 13.42
CA GLU A 150 19.23 -12.90 12.16
C GLU A 150 20.02 -11.75 11.51
N GLU A 151 20.79 -10.99 12.28
CA GLU A 151 21.67 -9.92 11.81
C GLU A 151 22.88 -10.46 11.04
N TYR A 152 23.32 -11.70 11.31
CA TYR A 152 24.37 -12.34 10.50
C TYR A 152 23.98 -12.38 9.02
N PHE A 153 22.75 -12.82 8.74
CA PHE A 153 22.21 -12.86 7.37
C PHE A 153 21.94 -11.47 6.79
N LEU A 154 21.94 -10.42 7.61
CA LEU A 154 21.84 -9.05 7.14
C LEU A 154 23.22 -8.52 6.72
N TYR A 155 24.26 -8.80 7.50
CA TYR A 155 25.59 -8.23 7.30
C TYR A 155 26.53 -9.07 6.42
N HIS A 156 26.29 -10.38 6.29
CA HIS A 156 27.22 -11.32 5.64
C HIS A 156 26.64 -12.04 4.41
N GLN A 157 25.79 -11.39 3.62
CA GLN A 157 25.06 -12.01 2.48
C GLN A 157 25.97 -12.56 1.35
N ASN A 158 27.21 -12.10 1.27
CA ASN A 158 28.14 -12.38 0.17
C ASN A 158 29.42 -13.13 0.62
N GLU A 159 29.44 -13.73 1.81
CA GLU A 159 30.60 -14.51 2.26
C GLU A 159 30.67 -15.86 1.53
N GLU A 160 31.60 -15.98 0.57
CA GLU A 160 31.94 -17.24 -0.10
C GLU A 160 33.38 -17.65 0.23
N GLY A 161 33.59 -18.94 0.57
CA GLY A 161 34.91 -19.48 0.87
C GLY A 161 34.90 -20.48 2.02
N ASP A 162 35.94 -21.32 2.08
CA ASP A 162 36.09 -22.37 3.10
C ASP A 162 36.35 -21.82 4.51
N ASP A 163 36.92 -20.62 4.61
CA ASP A 163 37.30 -19.94 5.86
C ASP A 163 36.20 -18.99 6.38
N THR A 164 34.99 -19.05 5.82
CA THR A 164 33.86 -18.21 6.23
C THR A 164 33.10 -18.81 7.41
N PHE A 165 32.37 -17.98 8.16
CA PHE A 165 31.55 -18.46 9.28
C PHE A 165 30.50 -19.48 8.81
N THR A 166 29.92 -19.30 7.60
CA THR A 166 28.95 -20.24 7.02
C THR A 166 29.51 -21.66 6.76
N SER A 167 30.82 -21.78 6.61
CA SER A 167 31.53 -23.05 6.38
C SER A 167 32.02 -23.64 7.70
N GLU A 168 32.68 -22.82 8.52
CA GLU A 168 33.33 -23.23 9.76
C GLU A 168 32.33 -23.57 10.87
N PHE A 169 31.22 -22.84 11.01
CA PHE A 169 30.23 -23.11 12.06
C PHE A 169 29.57 -24.51 11.93
N PRO A 170 29.04 -24.91 10.76
CA PRO A 170 28.56 -26.28 10.57
C PRO A 170 29.64 -27.35 10.75
N ARG A 171 30.90 -27.06 10.40
CA ARG A 171 32.03 -27.97 10.62
C ARG A 171 32.31 -28.15 12.12
N ALA A 172 32.34 -27.05 12.88
CA ALA A 172 32.53 -27.07 14.33
C ALA A 172 31.46 -27.94 15.01
N LEU A 173 30.19 -27.79 14.64
CA LEU A 173 29.09 -28.60 15.19
C LEU A 173 29.20 -30.11 14.93
N ARG A 174 29.90 -30.52 13.86
CA ARG A 174 30.10 -31.94 13.52
C ARG A 174 31.29 -32.58 14.25
N GLN A 175 32.20 -31.80 14.82
CA GLN A 175 33.40 -32.32 15.47
C GLN A 175 33.12 -32.73 16.92
N THR A 176 32.75 -33.99 17.16
CA THR A 176 32.36 -34.52 18.49
C THR A 176 33.43 -34.38 19.59
N ASP A 177 34.67 -34.16 19.20
CA ASP A 177 35.82 -33.97 20.10
C ASP A 177 36.09 -32.50 20.46
N LEU A 178 35.44 -31.56 19.78
CA LEU A 178 35.52 -30.13 20.09
C LEU A 178 34.55 -29.78 21.23
N ARG A 179 35.08 -29.29 22.35
CA ARG A 179 34.34 -28.97 23.60
C ARG A 179 33.64 -27.60 23.52
N VAL A 180 32.67 -27.51 22.63
CA VAL A 180 31.91 -26.28 22.37
C VAL A 180 30.43 -26.58 22.14
N ASP A 181 29.58 -25.77 22.78
CA ASP A 181 28.14 -25.77 22.59
C ASP A 181 27.65 -24.39 22.15
N PHE A 182 26.57 -24.37 21.37
CA PHE A 182 26.04 -23.16 20.78
C PHE A 182 24.55 -22.97 21.08
N LEU A 183 24.19 -21.76 21.48
CA LEU A 183 22.81 -21.27 21.48
C LEU A 183 22.70 -20.17 20.44
N LEU A 184 21.77 -20.33 19.48
CA LEU A 184 21.44 -19.28 18.52
C LEU A 184 20.11 -18.64 18.91
N SER A 185 20.09 -17.33 19.10
CA SER A 185 18.86 -16.58 19.40
C SER A 185 18.36 -15.82 18.17
N PHE A 186 17.07 -15.98 17.88
CA PHE A 186 16.40 -15.48 16.67
C PHE A 186 15.09 -14.77 16.96
N ARG A 187 14.71 -13.87 16.06
CA ARG A 187 13.30 -13.47 15.91
C ARG A 187 12.49 -14.58 15.23
N GLU A 188 11.26 -14.77 15.70
CA GLU A 188 10.33 -15.76 15.16
C GLU A 188 10.05 -15.58 13.65
N ASP A 189 9.92 -14.34 13.19
CA ASP A 189 9.74 -13.99 11.77
C ASP A 189 10.97 -14.21 10.89
N SER A 190 12.15 -14.44 11.51
CA SER A 190 13.42 -14.65 10.81
C SER A 190 13.89 -16.10 10.85
N LEU A 191 13.15 -16.99 11.52
CA LEU A 191 13.52 -18.39 11.71
C LEU A 191 13.71 -19.13 10.36
N ALA A 192 12.92 -18.79 9.35
CA ALA A 192 13.03 -19.37 8.00
C ALA A 192 14.40 -19.15 7.34
N LYS A 193 15.15 -18.11 7.74
CA LYS A 193 16.50 -17.85 7.21
C LYS A 193 17.49 -18.97 7.55
N LEU A 194 17.22 -19.76 8.59
CA LEU A 194 18.02 -20.93 8.96
C LEU A 194 17.98 -22.05 7.91
N ASP A 195 17.03 -22.03 6.96
CA ASP A 195 17.05 -22.95 5.82
C ASP A 195 18.36 -22.84 5.01
N PHE A 196 19.07 -21.72 5.12
CA PHE A 196 20.43 -21.56 4.56
C PHE A 196 21.43 -22.62 5.07
N PHE A 197 21.32 -23.05 6.33
CA PHE A 197 22.18 -24.09 6.90
C PHE A 197 21.65 -25.51 6.69
N LYS A 198 20.47 -25.64 6.08
CA LYS A 198 19.82 -26.93 5.84
C LYS A 198 20.69 -27.78 4.90
N GLY A 199 20.92 -29.03 5.30
CA GLY A 199 21.81 -29.96 4.60
C GLY A 199 23.28 -29.92 5.06
N ARG A 200 23.72 -28.85 5.74
CA ARG A 200 25.06 -28.80 6.37
C ARG A 200 25.02 -29.12 7.86
N ILE A 201 23.96 -28.72 8.56
CA ILE A 201 23.75 -29.04 9.99
C ILE A 201 22.63 -30.09 10.10
N PRO A 202 22.96 -31.37 10.33
CA PRO A 202 21.93 -32.38 10.59
C PRO A 202 21.20 -32.06 11.90
N ASN A 203 19.88 -32.30 11.94
CA ASN A 203 19.06 -32.09 13.14
C ASN A 203 19.04 -30.65 13.67
N LEU A 204 19.24 -29.63 12.81
CA LEU A 204 19.24 -28.20 13.18
C LEU A 204 18.03 -27.81 14.06
N PHE A 205 16.85 -28.34 13.77
CA PHE A 205 15.61 -28.06 14.50
C PHE A 205 15.25 -29.13 15.54
N LYS A 206 16.21 -29.95 16.01
CA LYS A 206 15.95 -30.97 17.04
C LYS A 206 15.72 -30.35 18.40
N ASN A 207 16.50 -29.33 18.77
CA ASN A 207 16.39 -28.65 20.05
C ASN A 207 16.08 -27.17 19.86
N TYR A 208 14.81 -26.80 20.00
CA TYR A 208 14.39 -25.40 19.95
C TYR A 208 13.53 -25.02 21.14
N LEU A 209 13.74 -23.80 21.62
CA LEU A 209 13.03 -23.18 22.73
C LEU A 209 12.34 -21.91 22.23
N ARG A 210 11.04 -21.80 22.46
CA ARG A 210 10.27 -20.60 22.15
C ARG A 210 10.05 -19.78 23.41
N ILE A 211 10.54 -18.55 23.45
CA ILE A 211 10.21 -17.59 24.49
C ILE A 211 8.89 -16.91 24.15
N LYS A 212 7.96 -16.97 25.09
CA LYS A 212 6.65 -16.31 25.01
C LYS A 212 6.68 -14.96 25.73
N HIS A 213 5.64 -14.16 25.52
CA HIS A 213 5.37 -12.99 26.35
C HIS A 213 5.27 -13.39 27.84
N LEU A 214 5.50 -12.44 28.74
CA LEU A 214 5.28 -12.68 30.17
C LEU A 214 3.80 -12.96 30.41
N ASP A 215 3.52 -13.99 31.19
CA ASP A 215 2.21 -14.13 31.80
C ASP A 215 2.02 -13.10 32.92
N ARG A 216 0.81 -13.05 33.48
CA ARG A 216 0.44 -12.05 34.47
C ARG A 216 1.24 -12.14 35.78
N ASP A 217 1.56 -13.35 36.24
CA ASP A 217 2.27 -13.54 37.51
C ASP A 217 3.75 -13.19 37.34
N ALA A 218 4.37 -13.65 36.26
CA ALA A 218 5.72 -13.30 35.88
C ALA A 218 5.89 -11.78 35.64
N ALA A 219 4.89 -11.14 35.01
CA ALA A 219 4.89 -9.69 34.85
C ALA A 219 4.69 -8.92 36.17
N ARG A 220 3.90 -9.46 37.10
CA ARG A 220 3.78 -8.90 38.46
C ARG A 220 5.13 -8.94 39.18
N ASP A 221 5.85 -10.06 39.08
CA ASP A 221 7.20 -10.19 39.63
C ASP A 221 8.18 -9.19 38.99
N ALA A 222 8.10 -8.99 37.67
CA ALA A 222 8.89 -8.00 36.94
C ALA A 222 8.56 -6.54 37.31
N ILE A 223 7.46 -6.28 38.04
CA ILE A 223 7.13 -4.97 38.60
C ILE A 223 7.61 -4.86 40.05
N ILE A 224 7.24 -5.83 40.89
CA ILE A 224 7.39 -5.70 42.35
C ILE A 224 8.83 -6.02 42.81
N LYS A 225 9.40 -7.13 42.35
CA LYS A 225 10.70 -7.61 42.85
C LYS A 225 11.88 -6.66 42.52
N PRO A 226 11.94 -5.95 41.38
CA PRO A 226 12.96 -4.91 41.17
C PRO A 226 12.94 -3.82 42.25
N LEU A 227 11.74 -3.45 42.73
CA LEU A 227 11.57 -2.44 43.78
C LEU A 227 12.05 -2.96 45.14
N GLU A 228 11.75 -4.21 45.46
CA GLU A 228 12.23 -4.88 46.68
C GLU A 228 13.76 -5.00 46.68
N SER A 229 14.34 -5.37 45.53
CA SER A 229 15.78 -5.40 45.32
C SER A 229 16.41 -4.02 45.47
N TYR A 230 15.78 -2.97 44.91
CA TYR A 230 16.23 -1.59 45.08
C TYR A 230 16.32 -1.18 46.54
N ASN A 231 15.29 -1.49 47.34
CA ASN A 231 15.27 -1.19 48.78
C ASN A 231 16.37 -1.94 49.53
N THR A 232 16.67 -3.18 49.12
CA THR A 232 17.73 -3.99 49.72
C THR A 232 19.12 -3.41 49.41
N LEU A 233 19.32 -2.88 48.20
CA LEU A 233 20.56 -2.27 47.77
C LEU A 233 20.74 -0.83 48.31
N HIS A 234 19.67 -0.17 48.74
CA HIS A 234 19.68 1.22 49.23
C HIS A 234 19.06 1.35 50.65
N PRO A 235 19.65 0.68 51.68
CA PRO A 235 19.09 0.65 53.03
C PRO A 235 19.06 2.01 53.72
N ASP A 236 19.88 2.97 53.28
CA ASP A 236 19.96 4.32 53.83
C ASP A 236 18.84 5.25 53.33
N THR A 237 18.04 4.81 52.36
CA THR A 237 16.90 5.57 51.83
C THR A 237 15.58 5.00 52.34
N PRO A 238 14.53 5.82 52.55
CA PRO A 238 13.25 5.29 52.99
C PRO A 238 12.67 4.36 51.91
N PRO A 239 12.13 3.19 52.30
CA PRO A 239 11.76 2.13 51.38
C PRO A 239 10.71 2.62 50.38
N LYS A 240 10.93 2.31 49.12
CA LYS A 240 10.01 2.58 48.02
C LYS A 240 8.99 1.45 47.92
N THR A 241 7.71 1.80 47.78
CA THR A 241 6.60 0.85 47.70
C THR A 241 5.74 1.11 46.46
N ILE A 242 4.84 0.19 46.14
CA ILE A 242 3.91 0.32 45.00
C ILE A 242 2.51 -0.06 45.43
N GLU A 243 1.50 0.70 45.00
CA GLU A 243 0.11 0.37 45.26
C GLU A 243 -0.32 -0.91 44.53
N PRO A 244 -0.96 -1.88 45.19
CA PRO A 244 -1.44 -3.09 44.51
C PRO A 244 -2.41 -2.80 43.37
N ALA A 245 -3.26 -1.77 43.52
CA ALA A 245 -4.19 -1.35 42.48
C ALA A 245 -3.47 -0.78 41.24
N LEU A 246 -2.34 -0.09 41.43
CA LEU A 246 -1.50 0.38 40.33
C LEU A 246 -0.95 -0.80 39.53
N VAL A 247 -0.40 -1.82 40.19
CA VAL A 247 0.14 -3.02 39.54
C VAL A 247 -0.91 -3.66 38.63
N GLU A 248 -2.10 -3.93 39.16
CA GLU A 248 -3.18 -4.56 38.39
C GLU A 248 -3.66 -3.67 37.23
N THR A 249 -3.73 -2.36 37.43
CA THR A 249 -4.16 -1.42 36.38
C THR A 249 -3.14 -1.34 35.26
N VAL A 250 -1.85 -1.27 35.58
CA VAL A 250 -0.77 -1.31 34.59
C VAL A 250 -0.83 -2.62 33.81
N LEU A 251 -0.89 -3.78 34.48
CA LEU A 251 -0.97 -5.09 33.82
C LEU A 251 -2.21 -5.24 32.92
N ASN A 252 -3.30 -4.55 33.22
CA ASN A 252 -4.48 -4.53 32.35
C ASN A 252 -4.30 -3.67 31.09
N GLN A 253 -3.52 -2.58 31.18
CA GLN A 253 -3.30 -1.68 30.05
C GLN A 253 -2.10 -2.09 29.18
N VAL A 254 -1.16 -2.89 29.68
CA VAL A 254 0.04 -3.29 28.93
C VAL A 254 -0.06 -4.66 28.23
N GLN A 255 -1.28 -5.16 28.04
CA GLN A 255 -1.51 -6.47 27.41
C GLN A 255 -1.26 -6.42 25.90
N VAL A 256 -0.82 -7.55 25.35
CA VAL A 256 -0.68 -7.75 23.91
C VAL A 256 -2.04 -7.50 23.24
N GLY A 257 -2.07 -6.60 22.25
CA GLY A 257 -3.27 -6.29 21.45
C GLY A 257 -4.26 -5.27 22.04
N LEU A 258 -4.14 -4.85 23.31
CA LEU A 258 -4.98 -3.78 23.89
C LEU A 258 -4.38 -2.38 23.72
N VAL A 259 -3.08 -2.28 23.44
CA VAL A 259 -2.38 -1.01 23.21
C VAL A 259 -2.39 -0.69 21.72
N VAL A 260 -3.53 -0.21 21.24
CA VAL A 260 -3.65 0.33 19.88
C VAL A 260 -3.92 1.82 19.99
N LEU A 261 -2.89 2.63 19.78
CA LEU A 261 -3.00 4.08 19.65
C LEU A 261 -3.94 4.38 18.45
N GLY A 262 -5.06 5.06 18.72
CA GLY A 262 -6.27 5.17 17.85
C GLY A 262 -6.06 5.76 16.43
N GLU A 263 -7.02 5.66 15.49
CA GLU A 263 -8.45 6.03 15.61
C GLU A 263 -9.48 5.07 14.98
N ALA A 264 -10.70 5.15 15.54
CA ALA A 264 -12.04 4.84 15.01
C ALA A 264 -12.65 3.44 15.24
N GLY A 265 -13.12 3.19 16.47
CA GLY A 265 -14.56 3.02 16.69
C GLY A 265 -15.24 1.66 16.42
N ARG A 266 -15.10 0.76 17.41
CA ARG A 266 -16.07 -0.24 17.91
C ARG A 266 -16.54 -1.40 17.01
N GLY A 267 -16.13 -2.58 17.47
CA GLY A 267 -16.77 -3.87 17.23
C GLY A 267 -16.01 -4.97 17.99
N GLU A 268 -15.85 -4.80 19.30
CA GLU A 268 -15.28 -5.82 20.19
C GLU A 268 -16.12 -7.09 20.13
N VAL A 269 -15.47 -8.20 19.77
CA VAL A 269 -15.72 -9.48 20.43
C VAL A 269 -14.40 -9.85 21.09
N VAL A 270 -14.35 -9.61 22.40
CA VAL A 270 -13.38 -10.25 23.29
C VAL A 270 -13.61 -11.75 23.13
N GLN A 271 -12.76 -12.43 22.36
CA GLN A 271 -12.51 -13.83 22.63
C GLN A 271 -11.80 -13.85 23.97
N GLU A 272 -12.41 -14.49 24.97
CA GLU A 272 -11.78 -14.85 26.24
C GLU A 272 -10.55 -15.72 25.95
N SER A 273 -9.42 -15.10 25.61
CA SER A 273 -8.12 -15.73 25.74
C SER A 273 -7.83 -15.78 27.23
N THR A 274 -7.97 -16.96 27.84
CA THR A 274 -7.70 -17.20 29.26
C THR A 274 -6.23 -16.96 29.65
N ASN A 275 -5.35 -16.62 28.69
CA ASN A 275 -3.95 -16.28 28.93
C ASN A 275 -3.69 -14.82 28.57
N ILE A 276 -3.54 -13.98 29.60
CA ILE A 276 -3.13 -12.59 29.48
C ILE A 276 -1.62 -12.56 29.21
N GLU A 277 -1.22 -12.09 28.03
CA GLU A 277 0.18 -11.89 27.63
C GLU A 277 0.55 -10.41 27.72
N ILE A 278 1.76 -10.11 28.19
CA ILE A 278 2.22 -8.74 28.47
C ILE A 278 3.29 -8.26 27.49
N GLU A 279 3.14 -7.01 27.01
CA GLU A 279 4.13 -6.32 26.19
C GLU A 279 5.25 -5.75 27.07
N THR A 280 6.33 -6.53 27.25
CA THR A 280 7.46 -6.19 28.13
C THR A 280 8.12 -4.82 27.87
N PRO A 281 8.33 -4.36 26.62
CA PRO A 281 8.91 -3.04 26.35
C PRO A 281 7.99 -1.91 26.81
N TYR A 282 6.69 -2.13 26.68
CA TYR A 282 5.66 -1.19 27.08
C TYR A 282 5.55 -1.09 28.60
N LEU A 283 5.55 -2.25 29.27
CA LEU A 283 5.63 -2.33 30.73
C LEU A 283 6.84 -1.56 31.27
N GLN A 284 8.04 -1.79 30.73
CA GLN A 284 9.25 -1.12 31.20
C GLN A 284 9.22 0.39 30.99
N LEU A 285 8.72 0.87 29.83
CA LEU A 285 8.60 2.30 29.58
C LEU A 285 7.62 2.97 30.56
N VAL A 286 6.49 2.33 30.86
CA VAL A 286 5.50 2.82 31.83
C VAL A 286 6.12 2.91 33.23
N LEU A 287 6.79 1.85 33.69
CA LEU A 287 7.39 1.81 35.02
C LEU A 287 8.52 2.82 35.19
N THR A 288 9.39 2.97 34.17
CA THR A 288 10.44 4.01 34.19
C THR A 288 9.84 5.41 34.27
N ARG A 289 8.77 5.70 33.52
CA ARG A 289 8.12 7.02 33.55
C ARG A 289 7.40 7.30 34.87
N LEU A 290 6.74 6.29 35.44
CA LEU A 290 6.13 6.39 36.76
C LEU A 290 7.18 6.66 37.83
N TRP A 291 8.29 5.92 37.80
CA TRP A 291 9.41 6.11 38.71
C TRP A 291 9.98 7.52 38.63
N GLU A 292 10.29 8.00 37.43
CA GLU A 292 10.80 9.36 37.20
C GLU A 292 9.84 10.41 37.77
N ARG A 293 8.54 10.26 37.52
CA ARG A 293 7.52 11.21 37.96
C ARG A 293 7.40 11.25 39.49
N GLU A 294 7.33 10.08 40.13
CA GLU A 294 7.21 9.97 41.59
C GLU A 294 8.49 10.45 42.30
N ARG A 295 9.66 10.22 41.70
CA ARG A 295 10.93 10.71 42.22
C ARG A 295 10.99 12.24 42.24
N LEU A 296 10.41 12.93 41.25
CA LEU A 296 10.34 14.40 41.23
C LEU A 296 9.51 14.97 42.39
N PHE A 297 8.54 14.20 42.89
CA PHE A 297 7.74 14.57 44.08
C PHE A 297 8.33 14.03 45.39
N GLU A 298 9.56 13.49 45.35
CA GLU A 298 10.23 12.82 46.48
C GLU A 298 9.37 11.72 47.12
N SER A 299 8.43 11.15 46.35
CA SER A 299 7.48 10.17 46.84
C SER A 299 8.16 8.85 47.18
N HIS A 300 7.70 8.19 48.25
CA HIS A 300 8.14 6.85 48.64
C HIS A 300 7.20 5.74 48.14
N MET A 301 6.16 6.09 47.39
CA MET A 301 5.18 5.15 46.86
C MET A 301 4.88 5.47 45.40
N LEU A 302 4.79 4.44 44.56
CA LEU A 302 4.27 4.57 43.21
C LEU A 302 2.74 4.49 43.27
N HIS A 303 2.06 5.60 42.95
CA HIS A 303 0.62 5.74 43.10
C HIS A 303 -0.15 5.50 41.80
N LEU A 304 -1.33 4.87 41.90
CA LEU A 304 -2.29 4.78 40.81
C LEU A 304 -2.71 6.17 40.33
N ALA A 305 -2.90 7.12 41.25
CA ALA A 305 -3.26 8.49 40.92
C ALA A 305 -2.24 9.17 39.98
N THR A 306 -0.94 8.90 40.17
CA THR A 306 0.10 9.43 39.28
C THR A 306 0.02 8.81 37.90
N PHE A 307 -0.25 7.51 37.81
CA PHE A 307 -0.46 6.82 36.53
C PHE A 307 -1.68 7.35 35.77
N GLU A 308 -2.80 7.56 36.47
CA GLU A 308 -4.02 8.15 35.90
C GLU A 308 -3.78 9.60 35.45
N GLN A 309 -3.04 10.39 36.23
CA GLN A 309 -2.66 11.76 35.85
C GLN A 309 -1.74 11.81 34.61
N LEU A 310 -0.91 10.80 34.43
CA LEU A 310 -0.08 10.64 33.23
C LEU A 310 -0.90 10.16 32.01
N GLY A 311 -2.20 9.89 32.18
CA GLY A 311 -3.10 9.45 31.11
C GLY A 311 -3.08 7.94 30.84
N GLY A 312 -2.50 7.15 31.74
CA GLY A 312 -2.35 5.70 31.58
C GLY A 312 -1.21 5.30 30.65
N ALA A 313 -1.14 4.02 30.32
CA ALA A 313 -0.01 3.48 29.57
C ALA A 313 0.08 4.03 28.15
N GLU A 314 -1.07 4.22 27.48
CA GLU A 314 -1.14 4.70 26.09
C GLU A 314 -0.55 6.08 25.96
N GLU A 315 -1.01 6.99 26.84
CA GLU A 315 -0.54 8.36 26.85
C GLU A 315 0.93 8.46 27.25
N ILE A 316 1.43 7.61 28.14
CA ILE A 316 2.86 7.60 28.51
C ILE A 316 3.76 7.36 27.28
N VAL A 317 3.36 6.48 26.37
CA VAL A 317 4.15 6.19 25.16
C VAL A 317 4.00 7.27 24.10
N ARG A 318 2.78 7.80 23.93
CA ARG A 318 2.56 8.98 23.11
C ARG A 318 3.40 10.17 23.59
N ALA A 319 3.44 10.40 24.90
CA ALA A 319 4.21 11.45 25.54
C ALA A 319 5.72 11.22 25.43
N HIS A 320 6.20 9.97 25.44
CA HIS A 320 7.62 9.67 25.19
C HIS A 320 8.06 10.13 23.80
N LEU A 321 7.27 9.84 22.75
CA LEU A 321 7.53 10.38 21.42
C LEU A 321 7.40 11.92 21.42
N GLN A 322 6.32 12.45 22.00
CA GLN A 322 6.06 13.89 22.00
C GLN A 322 7.20 14.68 22.62
N HIS A 323 7.76 14.25 23.75
CA HIS A 323 8.92 14.91 24.37
C HIS A 323 10.15 14.90 23.45
N ALA A 324 10.42 13.79 22.77
CA ALA A 324 11.54 13.70 21.83
C ALA A 324 11.36 14.63 20.61
N ILE A 325 10.12 14.87 20.21
CA ILE A 325 9.76 15.80 19.12
C ILE A 325 9.77 17.26 19.59
N ASP A 326 9.31 17.55 20.80
CA ASP A 326 9.30 18.91 21.37
C ASP A 326 10.71 19.48 21.53
N ASP A 327 11.68 18.59 21.72
CA ASP A 327 13.11 18.88 21.71
C ASP A 327 13.66 19.34 20.34
N LEU A 328 12.87 19.20 19.26
CA LEU A 328 13.22 19.63 17.91
C LEU A 328 12.64 21.02 17.58
N SER A 329 13.37 21.81 16.79
CA SER A 329 12.84 23.08 16.26
C SER A 329 11.66 22.85 15.30
N PRO A 330 10.78 23.84 15.04
CA PRO A 330 9.67 23.66 14.10
C PRO A 330 10.08 23.20 12.70
N GLU A 331 11.26 23.62 12.23
CA GLU A 331 11.84 23.18 10.95
C GLU A 331 12.30 21.71 11.04
N GLN A 332 12.95 21.33 12.13
CA GLN A 332 13.36 19.95 12.38
C GLN A 332 12.16 19.00 12.57
N GLN A 333 11.06 19.47 13.18
CA GLN A 333 9.82 18.71 13.28
C GLN A 333 9.21 18.46 11.89
N ALA A 334 9.26 19.45 10.98
CA ALA A 334 8.82 19.26 9.60
C ALA A 334 9.66 18.20 8.88
N ILE A 335 10.99 18.24 9.08
CA ILE A 335 11.92 17.23 8.57
C ILE A 335 11.57 15.85 9.15
N ALA A 336 11.38 15.73 10.46
CA ALA A 336 11.00 14.47 11.11
C ALA A 336 9.68 13.90 10.54
N ALA A 337 8.65 14.74 10.40
CA ALA A 337 7.37 14.36 9.82
C ALA A 337 7.48 13.89 8.35
N SER A 338 8.45 14.43 7.60
CA SER A 338 8.69 14.06 6.20
C SER A 338 9.41 12.71 6.01
N VAL A 339 10.09 12.21 7.05
CA VAL A 339 10.86 10.95 6.97
C VAL A 339 10.22 9.79 7.74
N PHE A 340 9.32 10.06 8.68
CA PHE A 340 8.72 9.00 9.52
C PHE A 340 7.90 7.97 8.74
N ASP A 341 7.26 8.31 7.62
CA ASP A 341 6.54 7.35 6.77
C ASP A 341 7.44 6.42 5.94
N ARG A 342 8.74 6.70 5.92
CA ARG A 342 9.75 5.83 5.32
C ARG A 342 10.45 4.96 6.35
N LEU A 343 10.34 5.31 7.62
CA LEU A 343 10.84 4.55 8.76
C LEU A 343 9.77 3.65 9.37
N VAL A 344 8.49 3.95 9.14
CA VAL A 344 7.33 3.16 9.57
C VAL A 344 6.40 2.94 8.37
N THR A 345 6.09 1.68 8.05
CA THR A 345 5.00 1.36 7.13
C THR A 345 3.64 1.77 7.71
N PRO A 346 2.59 1.96 6.88
CA PRO A 346 1.22 2.16 7.38
C PRO A 346 0.71 1.03 8.28
N SER A 347 1.27 -0.19 8.16
CA SER A 347 0.99 -1.34 9.02
C SER A 347 1.76 -1.32 10.35
N GLY A 348 2.58 -0.29 10.62
CA GLY A 348 3.36 -0.16 11.85
C GLY A 348 4.68 -0.93 11.85
N SER A 349 5.03 -1.62 10.76
CA SER A 349 6.32 -2.29 10.62
C SER A 349 7.44 -1.27 10.43
N LYS A 350 8.51 -1.38 11.22
CA LYS A 350 9.70 -0.53 11.09
C LYS A 350 10.51 -0.89 9.85
N ILE A 351 11.10 0.12 9.23
CA ILE A 351 11.97 -0.01 8.07
C ILE A 351 13.28 0.72 8.38
N ALA A 352 14.39 0.07 8.06
CA ALA A 352 15.71 0.68 8.16
C ALA A 352 16.08 1.36 6.83
N GLN A 353 16.39 2.66 6.87
CA GLN A 353 16.69 3.49 5.69
C GLN A 353 18.00 4.26 5.86
N THR A 354 18.72 4.56 4.79
CA THR A 354 19.93 5.41 4.87
C THR A 354 19.55 6.88 5.07
N ALA A 355 20.42 7.67 5.74
CA ALA A 355 20.21 9.11 5.85
C ALA A 355 20.08 9.78 4.47
N ARG A 356 20.89 9.33 3.49
CA ARG A 356 20.88 9.81 2.12
C ARG A 356 19.55 9.54 1.41
N ASP A 357 19.01 8.33 1.52
CA ASP A 357 17.74 7.97 0.89
C ASP A 357 16.57 8.73 1.52
N LEU A 358 16.57 8.86 2.85
CA LEU A 358 15.58 9.66 3.56
C LEU A 358 15.65 11.14 3.12
N ALA A 359 16.85 11.71 3.01
CA ALA A 359 17.07 13.08 2.57
C ALA A 359 16.58 13.31 1.14
N ARG A 360 16.93 12.41 0.21
CA ARG A 360 16.51 12.47 -1.19
C ARG A 360 14.99 12.41 -1.33
N ASN A 361 14.34 11.49 -0.61
CA ASN A 361 12.88 11.35 -0.66
C ASN A 361 12.15 12.52 -0.01
N ALA A 362 12.66 13.03 1.11
CA ALA A 362 12.11 14.19 1.81
C ALA A 362 12.39 15.52 1.11
N HIS A 363 13.28 15.54 0.11
CA HIS A 363 13.78 16.76 -0.55
C HIS A 363 14.42 17.74 0.46
N VAL A 364 15.15 17.20 1.45
CA VAL A 364 15.84 17.95 2.52
C VAL A 364 17.35 17.73 2.39
N PRO A 365 18.20 18.74 2.68
CA PRO A 365 19.64 18.54 2.75
C PRO A 365 20.05 17.43 3.74
N GLU A 366 20.94 16.52 3.31
CA GLU A 366 21.36 15.35 4.11
C GLU A 366 21.97 15.76 5.47
N ASN A 367 22.71 16.86 5.51
CA ASN A 367 23.30 17.41 6.74
C ASN A 367 22.26 17.91 7.75
N GLU A 368 21.16 18.50 7.28
CA GLU A 368 20.07 18.95 8.16
C GLU A 368 19.28 17.76 8.71
N LEU A 369 19.02 16.76 7.86
CA LEU A 369 18.36 15.53 8.28
C LEU A 369 19.20 14.72 9.26
N ASP A 370 20.52 14.60 9.05
CA ASP A 370 21.40 13.83 9.93
C ASP A 370 21.43 14.38 11.36
N ILE A 371 21.30 15.70 11.54
CA ILE A 371 21.15 16.32 12.87
C ILE A 371 19.87 15.82 13.56
N VAL A 372 18.75 15.78 12.83
CA VAL A 372 17.46 15.29 13.34
C VAL A 372 17.53 13.80 13.68
N LEU A 373 18.07 12.98 12.77
CA LEU A 373 18.20 11.53 12.96
C LEU A 373 19.08 11.20 14.16
N LYS A 374 20.23 11.87 14.34
CA LYS A 374 21.11 11.69 15.51
C LYS A 374 20.44 12.11 16.80
N ARG A 375 19.66 13.21 16.79
CA ARG A 375 18.92 13.67 17.98
C ARG A 375 17.86 12.64 18.39
N LEU A 376 17.10 12.11 17.43
CA LEU A 376 16.09 11.08 17.65
C LEU A 376 16.69 9.72 18.03
N ALA A 377 17.90 9.42 17.56
CA ALA A 377 18.65 8.20 17.88
C ALA A 377 19.49 8.29 19.16
N SER A 378 19.53 9.46 19.82
CA SER A 378 20.32 9.66 21.03
C SER A 378 19.84 8.76 22.17
N GLU A 379 20.74 8.45 23.10
CA GLU A 379 20.43 7.63 24.30
C GLU A 379 19.35 8.24 25.18
N GLN A 380 19.09 9.55 25.07
CA GLN A 380 18.03 10.23 25.80
C GLN A 380 16.67 10.02 25.13
N ASN A 381 16.60 10.13 23.80
CA ASN A 381 15.33 10.14 23.07
C ASN A 381 14.88 8.76 22.61
N ARG A 382 15.81 7.88 22.20
CA ARG A 382 15.56 6.47 21.83
C ARG A 382 14.33 6.25 20.94
N ILE A 383 14.08 7.17 20.01
CA ILE A 383 13.03 7.04 19.01
C ILE A 383 13.54 6.21 17.84
N LEU A 384 14.79 6.47 17.45
CA LEU A 384 15.49 5.76 16.39
C LEU A 384 16.70 4.99 16.94
N ARG A 385 17.21 4.06 16.14
CA ARG A 385 18.50 3.39 16.36
C ARG A 385 19.28 3.32 15.06
N THR A 386 20.61 3.35 15.15
CA THR A 386 21.48 3.18 14.00
C THR A 386 21.70 1.69 13.72
N ILE A 387 21.35 1.30 12.50
CA ILE A 387 21.63 -0.01 11.90
C ILE A 387 22.91 0.11 11.07
N ALA A 388 23.76 -0.93 11.10
CA ALA A 388 24.96 -0.91 10.30
C ALA A 388 24.65 -0.77 8.79
N PRO A 389 25.60 -0.23 8.02
CA PRO A 389 25.44 0.02 6.60
C PRO A 389 25.13 -1.26 5.81
N ALA A 390 24.48 -1.13 4.65
CA ALA A 390 24.20 -2.28 3.80
C ALA A 390 25.50 -2.82 3.16
N PRO A 391 25.60 -4.12 2.84
CA PRO A 391 26.82 -4.72 2.30
C PRO A 391 27.33 -4.06 1.01
N ASP A 392 26.44 -3.46 0.22
CA ASP A 392 26.73 -2.72 -1.01
C ASP A 392 27.15 -1.25 -0.76
N GLN A 393 27.01 -0.76 0.47
CA GLN A 393 27.29 0.64 0.88
C GLN A 393 27.90 0.71 2.29
N PRO A 394 29.15 0.24 2.49
CA PRO A 394 29.74 -0.01 3.82
C PRO A 394 29.99 1.22 4.70
N ASP A 395 29.88 2.44 4.16
CA ASP A 395 30.14 3.70 4.89
C ASP A 395 28.86 4.49 5.24
N VAL A 396 27.68 3.99 4.88
CA VAL A 396 26.42 4.76 4.99
C VAL A 396 25.53 4.23 6.12
N PRO A 397 25.46 4.92 7.29
CA PRO A 397 24.63 4.46 8.39
C PRO A 397 23.14 4.47 8.02
N ARG A 398 22.43 3.43 8.46
CA ARG A 398 20.98 3.32 8.32
C ARG A 398 20.30 3.62 9.66
N TYR A 399 19.09 4.15 9.62
CA TYR A 399 18.28 4.46 10.79
C TYR A 399 16.99 3.66 10.72
N GLU A 400 16.54 3.16 11.86
CA GLU A 400 15.30 2.40 12.06
C GLU A 400 14.62 2.89 13.35
N ILE A 401 13.31 2.69 13.50
CA ILE A 401 12.64 2.89 14.79
C ILE A 401 13.27 1.99 15.86
N PHE A 402 13.49 2.54 17.05
CA PHE A 402 14.12 1.84 18.16
C PHE A 402 13.31 0.59 18.59
N HIS A 403 11.99 0.73 18.70
CA HIS A 403 11.08 -0.35 19.08
C HIS A 403 9.72 -0.24 18.38
N ASP A 404 9.10 -1.38 18.05
CA ASP A 404 7.86 -1.47 17.26
C ASP A 404 6.66 -0.77 17.94
N ILE A 405 6.70 -0.66 19.27
CA ILE A 405 5.71 0.05 20.10
C ILE A 405 5.60 1.55 19.76
N LEU A 406 6.67 2.16 19.22
CA LEU A 406 6.67 3.57 18.87
C LEU A 406 6.02 3.82 17.50
N SER A 407 5.85 2.79 16.67
CA SER A 407 5.31 2.92 15.33
C SER A 407 3.92 3.57 15.30
N GLY A 408 3.01 3.12 16.16
CA GLY A 408 1.66 3.69 16.26
C GLY A 408 1.68 5.16 16.68
N ALA A 409 2.48 5.49 17.71
CA ALA A 409 2.64 6.86 18.20
C ALA A 409 3.20 7.78 17.10
N ILE A 410 4.17 7.29 16.32
CA ILE A 410 4.80 8.03 15.21
C ILE A 410 3.79 8.32 14.10
N LEU A 411 3.00 7.32 13.70
CA LEU A 411 1.99 7.47 12.66
C LEU A 411 0.88 8.45 13.08
N GLU A 412 0.39 8.31 14.32
CA GLU A 412 -0.63 9.21 14.89
C GLU A 412 -0.11 10.65 14.98
N TRP A 413 1.08 10.83 15.55
CA TRP A 413 1.71 12.15 15.67
C TRP A 413 1.86 12.81 14.30
N ARG A 414 2.35 12.07 13.29
CA ARG A 414 2.54 12.58 11.93
C ARG A 414 1.21 12.97 11.27
N ALA A 415 0.16 12.16 11.46
CA ALA A 415 -1.16 12.45 10.93
C ALA A 415 -1.69 13.78 11.50
N ARG A 416 -1.60 13.96 12.83
CA ARG A 416 -1.97 15.22 13.51
C ARG A 416 -1.14 16.40 13.02
N TYR A 417 0.17 16.23 12.89
CA TYR A 417 1.07 17.27 12.39
C TYR A 417 0.69 17.71 10.97
N SER A 418 0.44 16.75 10.07
CA SER A 418 0.08 17.02 8.67
C SER A 418 -1.28 17.71 8.53
N GLN A 419 -2.26 17.32 9.34
CA GLN A 419 -3.56 18.01 9.41
C GLN A 419 -3.42 19.46 9.86
N GLU A 420 -2.62 19.73 10.90
CA GLU A 420 -2.40 21.09 11.38
C GLU A 420 -1.65 21.95 10.35
N GLN A 421 -0.66 21.39 9.64
CA GLN A 421 0.02 22.11 8.56
C GLN A 421 -0.92 22.48 7.40
N GLU A 422 -1.83 21.59 7.02
CA GLU A 422 -2.81 21.89 5.97
C GLU A 422 -3.81 22.97 6.43
N ARG A 423 -4.21 22.93 7.71
CA ARG A 423 -5.03 23.98 8.31
C ARG A 423 -4.34 25.35 8.30
N LEU A 424 -3.05 25.41 8.61
CA LEU A 424 -2.29 26.67 8.55
C LEU A 424 -2.15 27.18 7.11
N ARG A 425 -1.93 26.30 6.13
CA ARG A 425 -1.84 26.64 4.70
C ARG A 425 -3.16 27.20 4.17
N THR A 426 -4.28 26.57 4.48
CA THR A 426 -5.61 27.04 4.08
C THR A 426 -5.92 28.43 4.64
N LEU A 427 -5.64 28.66 5.93
CA LEU A 427 -5.78 29.99 6.55
C LEU A 427 -4.89 31.05 5.88
N GLN A 428 -3.64 30.70 5.54
CA GLN A 428 -2.76 31.61 4.80
C GLN A 428 -3.26 31.91 3.38
N MET A 429 -3.78 30.90 2.67
CA MET A 429 -4.37 31.08 1.34
C MET A 429 -5.61 31.97 1.39
N GLU A 430 -6.48 31.79 2.38
CA GLU A 430 -7.64 32.66 2.60
C GLU A 430 -7.21 34.10 2.88
N ARG A 431 -6.20 34.31 3.73
CA ARG A 431 -5.65 35.65 3.99
C ARG A 431 -5.12 36.30 2.72
N LYS A 432 -4.32 35.57 1.92
CA LYS A 432 -3.81 36.06 0.62
C LYS A 432 -4.94 36.35 -0.36
N ARG A 433 -5.98 35.52 -0.41
CA ARG A 433 -7.17 35.72 -1.25
C ARG A 433 -7.95 36.97 -0.85
N ARG A 434 -8.17 37.20 0.46
CA ARG A 434 -8.81 38.41 0.97
C ARG A 434 -8.02 39.67 0.59
N VAL A 435 -6.69 39.64 0.73
CA VAL A 435 -5.83 40.76 0.33
C VAL A 435 -5.91 41.01 -1.19
N ARG A 436 -5.85 39.96 -2.02
CA ARG A 436 -6.00 40.10 -3.49
C ARG A 436 -7.36 40.66 -3.90
N LEU A 437 -8.45 40.17 -3.30
CA LEU A 437 -9.80 40.69 -3.54
C LEU A 437 -9.92 42.16 -3.14
N GLY A 438 -9.34 42.55 -1.99
CA GLY A 438 -9.28 43.95 -1.57
C GLY A 438 -8.53 44.84 -2.57
N LEU A 439 -7.38 44.39 -3.07
CA LEU A 439 -6.62 45.10 -4.10
C LEU A 439 -7.37 45.21 -5.43
N ALA A 440 -8.08 44.16 -5.86
CA ALA A 440 -8.89 44.17 -7.07
C ALA A 440 -10.11 45.11 -6.97
N LEU A 441 -10.76 45.17 -5.80
CA LEU A 441 -11.84 46.13 -5.55
C LEU A 441 -11.33 47.57 -5.57
N LEU A 442 -10.15 47.83 -4.97
CA LEU A 442 -9.52 49.14 -5.00
C LEU A 442 -9.17 49.57 -6.44
N SER A 443 -8.60 48.67 -7.26
CA SER A 443 -8.25 48.99 -8.64
C SER A 443 -9.49 49.23 -9.52
N ALA A 444 -10.56 48.46 -9.32
CA ALA A 444 -11.84 48.69 -10.01
C ALA A 444 -12.44 50.06 -9.64
N LEU A 445 -12.34 50.47 -8.38
CA LEU A 445 -12.84 51.77 -7.91
C LEU A 445 -12.04 52.93 -8.52
N ILE A 446 -10.71 52.79 -8.62
CA ILE A 446 -9.83 53.76 -9.30
C ILE A 446 -10.18 53.85 -10.80
N LEU A 447 -10.31 52.71 -11.49
CA LEU A 447 -10.69 52.69 -12.90
C LEU A 447 -12.04 53.37 -13.15
N THR A 448 -13.03 53.08 -12.30
CA THR A 448 -14.35 53.70 -12.38
C THR A 448 -14.27 55.21 -12.23
N ALA A 449 -13.47 55.72 -11.28
CA ALA A 449 -13.24 57.15 -11.10
C ALA A 449 -12.55 57.79 -12.32
N VAL A 450 -11.56 57.11 -12.92
CA VAL A 450 -10.89 57.57 -14.15
C VAL A 450 -11.86 57.63 -15.33
N PHE A 451 -12.67 56.59 -15.54
CA PHE A 451 -13.69 56.58 -16.60
C PHE A 451 -14.74 57.68 -16.41
N ALA A 452 -15.19 57.90 -15.17
CA ALA A 452 -16.10 59.01 -14.87
C ALA A 452 -15.46 60.37 -15.18
N GLY A 453 -14.17 60.56 -14.84
CA GLY A 453 -13.41 61.75 -15.17
C GLY A 453 -13.25 61.97 -16.68
N LEU A 454 -12.93 60.91 -17.43
CA LEU A 454 -12.84 60.96 -18.90
C LEU A 454 -14.19 61.26 -19.56
N ALA A 455 -15.27 60.68 -19.06
CA ALA A 455 -16.61 60.95 -19.55
C ALA A 455 -17.03 62.41 -19.32
N LEU A 456 -16.72 62.96 -18.13
CA LEU A 456 -16.94 64.38 -17.82
C LEU A 456 -16.12 65.30 -18.73
N PHE A 457 -14.84 64.97 -18.96
CA PHE A 457 -13.99 65.71 -19.88
C PHE A 457 -14.52 65.68 -21.33
N ALA A 458 -14.89 64.50 -21.83
CA ALA A 458 -15.45 64.33 -23.16
C ALA A 458 -16.79 65.10 -23.31
N PHE A 459 -17.63 65.09 -22.28
CA PHE A 459 -18.86 65.87 -22.25
C PHE A 459 -18.58 67.37 -22.33
N GLN A 460 -17.62 67.87 -21.55
CA GLN A 460 -17.21 69.27 -21.57
C GLN A 460 -16.62 69.69 -22.92
N ALA A 461 -15.73 68.87 -23.49
CA ALA A 461 -15.16 69.10 -24.83
C ALA A 461 -16.26 69.10 -25.92
N SER A 462 -17.28 68.25 -25.78
CA SER A 462 -18.41 68.21 -26.73
C SER A 462 -19.29 69.47 -26.65
N GLN A 463 -19.47 70.04 -25.45
CA GLN A 463 -20.19 71.30 -25.25
C GLN A 463 -19.45 72.47 -25.92
N GLU A 464 -18.13 72.53 -25.74
CA GLU A 464 -17.28 73.53 -26.39
C GLU A 464 -17.34 73.40 -27.93
N ALA A 465 -17.30 72.17 -28.46
CA ALA A 465 -17.43 71.93 -29.90
C ALA A 465 -18.81 72.35 -30.46
N GLN A 466 -19.89 72.16 -29.71
CA GLN A 466 -21.24 72.57 -30.11
C GLN A 466 -21.40 74.10 -30.13
N THR A 467 -20.82 74.79 -29.14
CA THR A 467 -20.84 76.27 -29.11
C THR A 467 -20.01 76.88 -30.26
N LEU A 468 -18.89 76.28 -30.62
CA LEU A 468 -18.10 76.63 -31.82
C LEU A 468 -18.88 76.41 -33.12
N ARG A 469 -19.61 75.28 -33.24
CA ARG A 469 -20.47 75.00 -34.41
C ARG A 469 -21.60 76.01 -34.53
N GLN A 470 -22.26 76.38 -33.43
CA GLN A 470 -23.27 77.43 -33.43
C GLN A 470 -22.70 78.77 -33.88
N LYS A 471 -21.54 79.19 -33.34
CA LYS A 471 -20.84 80.41 -33.78
C LYS A 471 -20.55 80.39 -35.28
N SER A 472 -19.99 79.29 -35.80
CA SER A 472 -19.70 79.14 -37.23
C SER A 472 -20.95 79.15 -38.13
N ALA A 473 -22.09 78.64 -37.64
CA ALA A 473 -23.35 78.66 -38.36
C ALA A 473 -23.97 80.07 -38.40
N THR A 474 -23.86 80.84 -37.32
CA THR A 474 -24.23 82.27 -37.32
C THR A 474 -23.34 83.11 -38.23
N ASP A 475 -22.03 82.83 -38.27
CA ASP A 475 -21.10 83.53 -39.16
C ASP A 475 -21.37 83.21 -40.63
N ALA A 476 -21.68 81.94 -40.96
CA ALA A 476 -22.09 81.53 -42.30
C ALA A 476 -23.43 82.16 -42.74
N ALA A 477 -24.40 82.27 -41.83
CA ALA A 477 -25.68 82.93 -42.09
C ALA A 477 -25.53 84.45 -42.31
N ASN A 478 -24.62 85.09 -41.57
CA ASN A 478 -24.28 86.50 -41.76
C ASN A 478 -23.52 86.73 -43.08
N TYR A 479 -22.62 85.82 -43.48
CA TYR A 479 -21.95 85.86 -44.78
C TYR A 479 -22.93 85.70 -45.96
N GLN A 480 -23.92 84.80 -45.87
CA GLN A 480 -24.97 84.63 -46.88
C GLN A 480 -25.90 85.85 -46.99
N ARG A 481 -26.24 86.53 -45.87
CA ARG A 481 -26.98 87.80 -45.91
C ARG A 481 -26.18 88.92 -46.56
N SER A 482 -24.86 88.91 -46.37
CA SER A 482 -23.94 89.88 -46.96
C SER A 482 -23.80 89.68 -48.48
N SER A 483 -23.69 88.42 -48.94
CA SER A 483 -23.61 88.12 -50.38
C SER A 483 -24.94 88.37 -51.12
N ALA A 484 -26.09 88.14 -50.46
CA ALA A 484 -27.39 88.49 -50.99
C ALA A 484 -27.52 90.01 -51.26
N ALA A 485 -27.02 90.85 -50.35
CA ALA A 485 -27.01 92.31 -50.51
C ALA A 485 -26.11 92.80 -51.67
N TYR A 486 -24.99 92.10 -51.95
CA TYR A 486 -24.15 92.39 -53.11
C TYR A 486 -24.76 91.89 -54.43
N SER A 487 -25.50 90.78 -54.41
CA SER A 487 -26.17 90.22 -55.61
C SER A 487 -27.38 91.04 -56.08
N THR A 488 -28.01 91.82 -55.20
CA THR A 488 -29.09 92.77 -55.56
C THR A 488 -28.61 94.10 -56.14
N LEU A 489 -27.31 94.43 -56.04
CA LEU A 489 -26.70 95.63 -56.64
C LEU A 489 -25.99 95.36 -57.98
N ALA A 490 -25.69 94.09 -58.29
CA ALA A 490 -25.01 93.69 -59.53
C ALA A 490 -25.97 93.25 -60.67
N ALA A 491 -27.28 93.17 -60.40
CA ALA A 491 -28.29 92.70 -61.37
C ALA A 491 -28.88 93.80 -62.28
N ASP A 492 -28.38 95.04 -62.23
CA ASP A 492 -28.87 96.16 -63.06
C ASP A 492 -27.86 96.71 -64.09
N ARG A 493 -26.78 95.97 -64.39
CA ARG A 493 -25.89 96.30 -65.51
C ARG A 493 -25.46 95.07 -66.29
N LEU A 494 -25.82 95.09 -67.57
CA LEU A 494 -25.25 94.40 -68.74
C LEU A 494 -26.09 93.25 -69.33
N ARG A 495 -27.10 93.69 -70.10
CA ARG A 495 -27.54 93.06 -71.36
C ARG A 495 -26.43 93.25 -72.42
N GLY A 496 -26.03 92.18 -73.11
CA GLY A 496 -25.20 92.24 -74.32
C GLY A 496 -24.48 90.92 -74.64
N SER A 497 -24.95 90.24 -75.69
CA SER A 497 -24.47 88.96 -76.27
C SER A 497 -23.05 89.04 -76.91
N PRO A 498 -22.58 88.04 -77.71
CA PRO A 498 -22.19 86.65 -77.41
C PRO A 498 -20.74 86.33 -77.90
N THR A 499 -20.23 85.09 -77.68
CA THR A 499 -19.47 84.22 -78.63
C THR A 499 -18.32 83.36 -78.04
N ALA A 500 -18.24 82.12 -78.58
CA ALA A 500 -17.07 81.29 -78.92
C ALA A 500 -16.32 80.43 -77.86
N ASN A 501 -16.48 79.10 -78.06
CA ASN A 501 -15.48 78.01 -78.17
C ASN A 501 -14.13 78.09 -77.41
N ALA A 502 -13.77 77.01 -76.69
CA ALA A 502 -12.82 75.98 -77.16
C ALA A 502 -12.31 75.04 -76.03
N THR A 503 -12.34 73.74 -76.36
CA THR A 503 -11.48 72.59 -76.03
C THR A 503 -10.18 72.82 -75.23
N THR A 504 -9.88 71.97 -74.23
CA THR A 504 -8.63 71.15 -74.13
C THR A 504 -8.52 70.34 -72.81
N THR A 505 -8.36 69.02 -72.95
CA THR A 505 -7.63 68.12 -72.02
C THR A 505 -6.18 67.98 -72.51
N PRO A 506 -5.15 67.81 -71.65
CA PRO A 506 -4.56 66.47 -71.38
C PRO A 506 -4.02 66.29 -69.93
N LYS A 507 -4.21 65.13 -69.27
CA LYS A 507 -3.31 63.97 -69.07
C LYS A 507 -2.00 64.17 -68.24
N VAL A 508 -1.95 63.39 -67.14
CA VAL A 508 -0.84 62.55 -66.58
C VAL A 508 0.31 63.22 -65.83
N VAL A 509 0.60 62.76 -64.60
CA VAL A 509 1.84 62.07 -64.15
C VAL A 509 1.70 61.62 -62.68
N ALA A 510 2.19 60.42 -62.41
CA ALA A 510 2.21 59.70 -61.13
C ALA A 510 3.31 60.18 -60.16
N LEU A 511 3.22 59.79 -58.87
CA LEU A 511 4.30 59.13 -58.10
C LEU A 511 3.89 58.82 -56.64
N GLN A 512 4.10 57.55 -56.28
CA GLN A 512 4.52 56.97 -54.99
C GLN A 512 3.68 57.14 -53.71
N SER A 513 3.19 55.99 -53.22
CA SER A 513 2.84 55.74 -51.83
C SER A 513 3.60 54.50 -51.34
N THR A 514 4.38 54.69 -50.28
CA THR A 514 5.25 53.71 -49.63
C THR A 514 4.45 52.79 -48.70
N THR A 515 4.87 51.53 -48.72
CA THR A 515 4.56 50.34 -47.89
C THR A 515 4.52 50.53 -46.37
N VAL A 516 3.66 49.78 -45.67
CA VAL A 516 4.05 48.85 -44.58
C VAL A 516 3.14 47.60 -44.60
N VAL A 517 3.77 46.44 -44.43
CA VAL A 517 3.31 45.05 -44.55
C VAL A 517 2.78 44.52 -43.21
N ALA A 518 1.78 43.64 -43.26
CA ALA A 518 1.43 42.71 -42.19
C ALA A 518 1.09 41.35 -42.82
N GLU A 519 1.78 40.28 -42.43
CA GLU A 519 1.45 38.84 -42.65
C GLU A 519 2.31 38.04 -41.64
N THR A 520 1.69 37.37 -40.65
CA THR A 520 1.38 35.93 -40.56
C THR A 520 2.57 34.98 -40.71
N SER A 521 2.85 34.23 -39.64
CA SER A 521 3.87 33.19 -39.55
C SER A 521 3.26 31.79 -39.66
N ASP A 522 3.88 30.94 -40.46
CA ASP A 522 3.63 29.49 -40.53
C ASP A 522 4.95 28.70 -40.48
N ALA A 523 4.85 27.44 -40.07
CA ALA A 523 5.88 26.56 -39.54
C ALA A 523 6.98 26.07 -40.50
N THR A 524 8.15 25.69 -39.96
CA THR A 524 9.01 24.62 -40.53
C THR A 524 9.85 23.86 -39.49
N MET A 525 9.90 22.55 -39.76
CA MET A 525 10.67 21.40 -39.25
C MET A 525 12.19 21.59 -39.00
N TYR A 526 12.72 20.84 -38.03
CA TYR A 526 14.11 20.35 -37.99
C TYR A 526 14.16 18.86 -37.54
N PRO A 527 15.02 18.01 -38.13
CA PRO A 527 15.18 16.60 -37.74
C PRO A 527 16.40 16.36 -36.82
N PHE A 528 16.37 15.30 -36.02
CA PHE A 528 17.52 14.74 -35.26
C PHE A 528 17.64 13.22 -35.47
N PRO A 529 18.84 12.63 -35.24
CA PRO A 529 19.29 11.40 -35.90
C PRO A 529 18.99 10.10 -35.15
N THR A 530 18.92 9.02 -35.93
CA THR A 530 18.73 7.63 -35.52
C THR A 530 20.04 7.00 -35.01
N LEU A 531 19.99 6.28 -33.88
CA LEU A 531 21.02 5.31 -33.48
C LEU A 531 20.43 3.88 -33.49
N THR A 532 21.03 3.02 -34.29
CA THR A 532 20.78 1.58 -34.39
C THR A 532 21.62 0.81 -33.37
N LEU A 533 21.01 -0.13 -32.65
CA LEU A 533 21.71 -1.14 -31.84
C LEU A 533 21.55 -2.54 -32.46
N THR A 534 22.68 -3.23 -32.58
CA THR A 534 22.88 -4.61 -33.05
C THR A 534 22.60 -5.63 -31.93
N PRO A 535 22.11 -6.85 -32.24
CA PRO A 535 21.88 -7.89 -31.24
C PRO A 535 23.13 -8.76 -30.98
N THR A 536 23.31 -9.20 -29.74
CA THR A 536 24.36 -10.14 -29.28
C THR A 536 23.68 -11.39 -28.68
N PRO A 537 24.21 -12.61 -28.88
CA PRO A 537 23.42 -13.84 -28.87
C PRO A 537 23.22 -14.49 -27.49
N THR A 538 22.13 -15.27 -27.45
CA THR A 538 21.61 -16.19 -26.44
C THR A 538 22.58 -17.28 -25.99
N LEU A 539 22.64 -17.56 -24.68
CA LEU A 539 23.20 -18.81 -24.13
C LEU A 539 22.07 -19.74 -23.66
N THR A 540 22.07 -20.94 -24.22
CA THR A 540 21.16 -22.06 -23.98
C THR A 540 21.68 -22.91 -22.81
N VAL A 541 20.84 -23.25 -21.84
CA VAL A 541 21.09 -24.32 -20.86
C VAL A 541 19.86 -25.24 -20.76
N THR A 542 20.08 -26.54 -20.92
CA THR A 542 19.11 -27.65 -20.92
C THR A 542 19.22 -28.40 -19.56
N PRO A 543 18.15 -29.05 -19.04
CA PRO A 543 17.83 -29.13 -17.60
C PRO A 543 18.28 -30.42 -16.89
N SER A 544 18.28 -30.45 -15.55
CA SER A 544 18.25 -31.71 -14.79
C SER A 544 17.70 -31.60 -13.35
N LEU A 545 16.51 -32.19 -13.18
CA LEU A 545 15.87 -32.86 -12.02
C LEU A 545 15.51 -32.08 -10.74
N THR A 546 14.27 -31.61 -10.75
CA THR A 546 13.38 -31.06 -9.70
C THR A 546 12.83 -32.15 -8.74
N PRO A 547 12.57 -31.84 -7.45
CA PRO A 547 11.54 -32.52 -6.66
C PRO A 547 10.17 -31.89 -6.97
N SER A 548 9.23 -32.74 -7.37
CA SER A 548 7.88 -32.46 -7.86
C SER A 548 7.10 -31.37 -7.12
N ILE A 549 6.99 -30.20 -7.76
CA ILE A 549 5.86 -29.28 -7.63
C ILE A 549 4.65 -30.01 -8.23
N SER A 550 3.52 -30.04 -7.52
CA SER A 550 2.24 -30.49 -8.07
C SER A 550 2.04 -29.85 -9.45
N SER A 551 1.93 -30.67 -10.50
CA SER A 551 1.71 -30.19 -11.87
C SER A 551 0.57 -29.18 -11.90
N PRO A 552 0.70 -28.03 -12.59
CA PRO A 552 -0.42 -27.14 -12.83
C PRO A 552 -1.53 -27.93 -13.54
N PRO A 553 -2.81 -27.69 -13.21
CA PRO A 553 -3.91 -28.35 -13.91
C PRO A 553 -3.81 -28.05 -15.43
N PRO A 554 -4.20 -29.00 -16.31
CA PRO A 554 -4.15 -28.78 -17.74
C PRO A 554 -4.96 -27.53 -18.13
N VAL A 555 -4.29 -26.59 -18.79
CA VAL A 555 -4.87 -25.31 -19.20
C VAL A 555 -5.87 -25.56 -20.31
N THR A 556 -7.14 -25.39 -20.01
CA THR A 556 -8.19 -25.38 -21.05
C THR A 556 -8.39 -23.92 -21.45
N SER A 557 -8.13 -23.59 -22.72
CA SER A 557 -8.35 -22.25 -23.28
C SER A 557 -9.28 -22.27 -24.50
N THR A 558 -9.91 -21.13 -24.77
CA THR A 558 -10.76 -20.91 -25.97
C THR A 558 -10.63 -19.47 -26.46
N ILE A 559 -10.96 -19.20 -27.72
CA ILE A 559 -10.92 -17.85 -28.30
C ILE A 559 -12.34 -17.33 -28.52
N SER A 560 -12.61 -16.11 -28.05
CA SER A 560 -13.88 -15.42 -28.29
C SER A 560 -14.03 -15.04 -29.77
N PRO A 561 -15.17 -15.34 -30.38
CA PRO A 561 -15.44 -15.01 -31.79
C PRO A 561 -15.84 -13.54 -31.98
N ILE A 562 -16.19 -12.82 -30.91
CA ILE A 562 -16.71 -11.45 -30.97
C ILE A 562 -15.56 -10.45 -31.02
N ASP A 563 -14.57 -10.62 -30.14
CA ASP A 563 -13.45 -9.69 -29.92
C ASP A 563 -12.07 -10.37 -29.99
N GLY A 564 -12.00 -11.66 -30.30
CA GLY A 564 -10.74 -12.40 -30.41
C GLY A 564 -10.00 -12.57 -29.08
N ALA A 565 -10.67 -12.44 -27.93
CA ALA A 565 -10.05 -12.64 -26.62
C ALA A 565 -9.75 -14.12 -26.34
N GLU A 566 -8.56 -14.43 -25.80
CA GLU A 566 -8.26 -15.76 -25.26
C GLU A 566 -8.82 -15.86 -23.84
N LEU A 567 -9.60 -16.91 -23.58
CA LEU A 567 -10.20 -17.20 -22.29
C LEU A 567 -9.59 -18.46 -21.69
N LEU A 568 -9.48 -18.47 -20.37
CA LEU A 568 -8.87 -19.53 -19.56
C LEU A 568 -9.89 -20.10 -18.60
N LEU A 569 -9.95 -21.43 -18.50
CA LEU A 569 -10.88 -22.12 -17.60
C LEU A 569 -10.32 -22.14 -16.17
N VAL A 570 -11.06 -21.57 -15.23
CA VAL A 570 -10.80 -21.70 -13.79
C VAL A 570 -11.75 -22.77 -13.22
N PRO A 571 -11.23 -23.90 -12.71
CA PRO A 571 -12.04 -25.01 -12.25
C PRO A 571 -12.85 -24.66 -10.99
N ALA A 572 -14.01 -25.31 -10.84
CA ALA A 572 -14.81 -25.22 -9.62
C ALA A 572 -14.01 -25.70 -8.39
N GLY A 573 -14.36 -25.18 -7.21
CA GLY A 573 -13.82 -25.65 -5.93
C GLY A 573 -13.52 -24.53 -4.94
N ASP A 574 -13.17 -24.95 -3.74
CA ASP A 574 -12.82 -24.08 -2.62
C ASP A 574 -11.46 -23.39 -2.81
N PHE A 575 -11.37 -22.15 -2.34
CA PHE A 575 -10.10 -21.47 -2.11
C PHE A 575 -10.19 -20.60 -0.85
N GLY A 576 -9.03 -20.26 -0.28
CA GLY A 576 -8.97 -19.27 0.80
C GLY A 576 -9.02 -17.87 0.19
N MET A 577 -10.07 -17.11 0.51
CA MET A 577 -10.22 -15.70 0.12
C MET A 577 -9.79 -14.80 1.27
N GLY A 578 -9.02 -13.75 1.01
CA GLY A 578 -8.48 -12.85 2.02
C GLY A 578 -7.19 -13.33 2.71
N SER A 579 -6.71 -12.54 3.67
CA SER A 579 -5.47 -12.77 4.42
C SER A 579 -5.47 -12.00 5.75
N ASP A 580 -5.00 -12.63 6.83
CA ASP A 580 -4.81 -11.96 8.13
C ASP A 580 -3.55 -11.08 8.20
N ASN A 581 -2.68 -11.16 7.19
CA ASN A 581 -1.36 -10.55 7.23
C ASN A 581 -1.33 -9.11 6.68
N TYR A 582 -2.45 -8.60 6.13
CA TYR A 582 -2.48 -7.34 5.36
C TYR A 582 -3.59 -6.39 5.83
N ALA A 583 -4.08 -5.51 4.96
CA ALA A 583 -5.02 -4.44 5.32
C ALA A 583 -6.35 -4.99 5.87
N LEU A 584 -7.04 -4.21 6.70
CA LEU A 584 -8.28 -4.63 7.36
C LEU A 584 -9.36 -5.08 6.37
N ASN A 585 -9.42 -4.47 5.19
CA ASN A 585 -10.40 -4.85 4.18
C ASN A 585 -10.06 -6.19 3.51
N GLU A 586 -8.82 -6.68 3.61
CA GLU A 586 -8.38 -8.00 3.14
C GLU A 586 -8.69 -9.11 4.18
N LYS A 587 -9.23 -8.76 5.36
CA LYS A 587 -9.57 -9.66 6.49
C LYS A 587 -11.07 -9.91 6.63
N PRO A 588 -11.47 -11.03 7.26
CA PRO A 588 -10.65 -12.18 7.61
C PRO A 588 -10.44 -13.12 6.42
N PRO A 589 -9.39 -13.97 6.43
CA PRO A 589 -9.32 -15.08 5.51
C PRO A 589 -10.48 -16.04 5.79
N HIS A 590 -11.20 -16.43 4.74
CA HIS A 590 -12.34 -17.34 4.84
C HIS A 590 -12.39 -18.24 3.61
N ARG A 591 -13.08 -19.38 3.74
CA ARG A 591 -13.25 -20.30 2.61
C ARG A 591 -14.39 -19.84 1.72
N VAL A 592 -14.13 -19.83 0.42
CA VAL A 592 -15.12 -19.52 -0.62
C VAL A 592 -15.10 -20.62 -1.66
N TYR A 593 -16.28 -21.13 -2.00
CA TYR A 593 -16.51 -22.02 -3.12
C TYR A 593 -16.89 -21.21 -4.35
N LEU A 594 -16.28 -21.54 -5.49
CA LEU A 594 -16.64 -20.96 -6.78
C LEU A 594 -16.95 -22.06 -7.79
N ASP A 595 -18.00 -21.84 -8.60
CA ASP A 595 -18.29 -22.66 -9.77
C ASP A 595 -17.18 -22.51 -10.81
N THR A 596 -17.15 -23.42 -11.79
CA THR A 596 -16.23 -23.30 -12.93
C THR A 596 -16.61 -22.06 -13.76
N PHE A 597 -15.62 -21.25 -14.15
CA PHE A 597 -15.82 -20.08 -15.00
C PHE A 597 -14.64 -19.87 -15.94
N TRP A 598 -14.89 -19.12 -17.01
CA TRP A 598 -13.88 -18.63 -17.95
C TRP A 598 -13.46 -17.22 -17.57
N ILE A 599 -12.17 -16.90 -17.64
CA ILE A 599 -11.61 -15.56 -17.46
C ILE A 599 -10.79 -15.15 -18.67
N ASP A 600 -10.83 -13.87 -19.05
CA ASP A 600 -9.95 -13.34 -20.09
C ASP A 600 -8.48 -13.43 -19.63
N LYS A 601 -7.62 -13.98 -20.49
CA LYS A 601 -6.18 -14.08 -20.24
C LYS A 601 -5.53 -12.72 -20.01
N TYR A 602 -5.92 -11.74 -20.84
CA TYR A 602 -5.39 -10.38 -20.84
C TYR A 602 -6.46 -9.38 -20.43
N LEU A 603 -6.02 -8.19 -19.99
CA LEU A 603 -6.89 -7.02 -19.86
C LEU A 603 -7.53 -6.68 -21.22
N VAL A 604 -8.71 -6.04 -21.21
CA VAL A 604 -9.32 -5.52 -22.45
C VAL A 604 -8.43 -4.43 -23.02
N THR A 605 -8.07 -4.56 -24.30
CA THR A 605 -7.15 -3.61 -24.97
C THR A 605 -7.89 -2.44 -25.62
N ASN A 606 -7.16 -1.37 -25.92
CA ASN A 606 -7.70 -0.23 -26.69
C ASN A 606 -8.36 -0.67 -28.00
N ALA A 607 -7.70 -1.55 -28.77
CA ALA A 607 -8.25 -2.07 -30.03
C ALA A 607 -9.56 -2.84 -29.83
N ARG A 608 -9.62 -3.69 -28.80
CA ARG A 608 -10.82 -4.47 -28.49
C ARG A 608 -11.97 -3.58 -28.03
N TYR A 609 -11.71 -2.59 -27.19
CA TYR A 609 -12.73 -1.63 -26.77
C TYR A 609 -13.22 -0.78 -27.94
N LYS A 610 -12.32 -0.42 -28.87
CA LYS A 610 -12.67 0.31 -30.10
C LYS A 610 -13.66 -0.45 -30.97
N MET A 611 -13.55 -1.78 -31.08
CA MET A 611 -14.54 -2.60 -31.81
C MET A 611 -15.96 -2.43 -31.25
N CYS A 612 -16.10 -2.32 -29.92
CA CYS A 612 -17.40 -2.12 -29.28
C CYS A 612 -17.99 -0.73 -29.58
N ILE A 613 -17.14 0.30 -29.65
CA ILE A 613 -17.55 1.66 -30.04
C ILE A 613 -17.96 1.69 -31.52
N ASP A 614 -17.14 1.11 -32.39
CA ASP A 614 -17.38 1.11 -33.84
C ASP A 614 -18.69 0.37 -34.20
N GLN A 615 -19.12 -0.59 -33.37
CA GLN A 615 -20.42 -1.28 -33.46
C GLN A 615 -21.58 -0.57 -32.74
N GLY A 616 -21.34 0.60 -32.15
CA GLY A 616 -22.35 1.41 -31.46
C GLY A 616 -22.83 0.86 -30.12
N ALA A 617 -22.13 -0.13 -29.55
CA ALA A 617 -22.49 -0.73 -28.27
C ALA A 617 -21.86 0.01 -27.08
N CYS A 618 -20.63 0.49 -27.22
CA CYS A 618 -19.91 1.24 -26.19
C CYS A 618 -19.90 2.76 -26.47
N LYS A 619 -19.70 3.56 -25.43
CA LYS A 619 -19.56 5.02 -25.54
C LYS A 619 -18.14 5.40 -25.96
N GLU A 620 -18.03 6.49 -26.72
CA GLU A 620 -16.73 7.09 -27.04
C GLU A 620 -16.03 7.64 -25.79
N HIS A 621 -14.69 7.53 -25.78
CA HIS A 621 -13.84 8.10 -24.72
C HIS A 621 -13.84 9.62 -24.79
N LEU A 622 -14.22 10.27 -23.69
CA LEU A 622 -14.12 11.72 -23.52
C LEU A 622 -12.67 12.18 -23.32
N ASP A 623 -11.85 11.37 -22.64
CA ASP A 623 -10.42 11.59 -22.43
C ASP A 623 -9.66 10.41 -23.03
N LYS A 624 -8.86 10.69 -24.07
CA LYS A 624 -8.17 9.70 -24.89
C LYS A 624 -6.72 9.46 -24.46
N ARG A 625 -6.31 10.07 -23.35
CA ARG A 625 -4.94 10.10 -22.83
C ARG A 625 -4.71 9.00 -21.80
N SER A 626 -3.47 8.53 -21.68
CA SER A 626 -3.03 7.75 -20.52
C SER A 626 -2.57 8.68 -19.39
N GLU A 627 -1.66 8.23 -18.53
CA GLU A 627 -1.06 9.06 -17.48
C GLU A 627 -0.10 10.09 -18.07
N THR A 628 0.76 9.67 -19.00
CA THR A 628 1.85 10.48 -19.56
C THR A 628 1.73 10.71 -21.06
N ARG A 629 0.82 10.01 -21.75
CA ARG A 629 0.68 10.05 -23.23
C ARG A 629 -0.63 10.73 -23.62
N GLU A 630 -0.54 11.81 -24.38
CA GLU A 630 -1.70 12.57 -24.88
C GLU A 630 -2.44 11.79 -26.00
N ASP A 631 -1.72 11.16 -26.91
CA ASP A 631 -2.31 10.35 -27.99
C ASP A 631 -2.18 8.86 -27.63
N TYR A 632 -3.07 8.37 -26.75
CA TYR A 632 -3.04 6.98 -26.29
C TYR A 632 -4.10 6.10 -26.98
N TYR A 633 -5.37 6.47 -26.85
CA TYR A 633 -6.47 5.60 -27.26
C TYR A 633 -6.59 5.42 -28.78
N ASP A 634 -6.38 6.49 -29.54
CA ASP A 634 -6.53 6.49 -31.01
C ASP A 634 -5.23 6.16 -31.75
N ASP A 635 -4.08 6.12 -31.05
CA ASP A 635 -2.80 5.78 -31.67
C ASP A 635 -2.69 4.25 -31.86
N PRO A 636 -2.53 3.76 -33.10
CA PRO A 636 -2.37 2.33 -33.38
C PRO A 636 -1.20 1.67 -32.64
N GLN A 637 -0.18 2.42 -32.21
CA GLN A 637 0.94 1.90 -31.43
C GLN A 637 0.51 1.36 -30.06
N PHE A 638 -0.56 1.92 -29.48
CA PHE A 638 -1.10 1.49 -28.19
C PHE A 638 -2.34 0.59 -28.33
N ALA A 639 -2.57 0.02 -29.52
CA ALA A 639 -3.67 -0.89 -29.79
C ALA A 639 -3.71 -2.11 -28.85
N ASN A 640 -2.54 -2.64 -28.46
CA ASN A 640 -2.39 -3.78 -27.54
C ASN A 640 -2.20 -3.39 -26.06
N TYR A 641 -2.36 -2.10 -25.73
CA TYR A 641 -2.30 -1.63 -24.35
C TYR A 641 -3.70 -1.69 -23.73
N PRO A 642 -3.81 -1.80 -22.40
CA PRO A 642 -5.11 -1.94 -21.77
C PRO A 642 -5.95 -0.66 -21.92
N VAL A 643 -7.25 -0.81 -22.11
CA VAL A 643 -8.15 0.34 -22.10
C VAL A 643 -8.22 0.93 -20.69
N VAL A 644 -8.05 2.25 -20.60
CA VAL A 644 -8.10 3.01 -19.34
C VAL A 644 -9.13 4.12 -19.40
N ARG A 645 -9.38 4.79 -18.27
CA ARG A 645 -10.40 5.84 -18.15
C ARG A 645 -11.80 5.36 -18.54
N VAL A 646 -12.13 4.15 -18.09
CA VAL A 646 -13.46 3.54 -18.25
C VAL A 646 -14.16 3.45 -16.90
N SER A 647 -15.43 3.88 -16.87
CA SER A 647 -16.26 3.72 -15.68
C SER A 647 -16.69 2.26 -15.50
N TRP A 648 -17.22 1.92 -14.32
CA TRP A 648 -17.75 0.58 -14.07
C TRP A 648 -18.89 0.23 -15.04
N ASN A 649 -19.73 1.20 -15.39
CA ASN A 649 -20.83 1.01 -16.33
C ASN A 649 -20.32 0.77 -17.77
N ASP A 650 -19.25 1.43 -18.17
CA ASP A 650 -18.64 1.24 -19.48
C ASP A 650 -18.01 -0.15 -19.59
N ALA A 651 -17.26 -0.55 -18.56
CA ALA A 651 -16.68 -1.89 -18.44
C ALA A 651 -17.75 -3.00 -18.47
N LYS A 652 -18.86 -2.79 -17.74
CA LYS A 652 -20.01 -3.70 -17.75
C LYS A 652 -20.65 -3.78 -19.14
N THR A 653 -20.87 -2.64 -19.80
CA THR A 653 -21.47 -2.57 -21.14
C THR A 653 -20.64 -3.34 -22.16
N TYR A 654 -19.31 -3.18 -22.11
CA TYR A 654 -18.40 -3.94 -22.95
C TYR A 654 -18.53 -5.44 -22.71
N CYS A 655 -18.45 -5.90 -21.45
CA CYS A 655 -18.54 -7.32 -21.15
C CYS A 655 -19.90 -7.90 -21.59
N GLU A 656 -21.01 -7.18 -21.42
CA GLU A 656 -22.33 -7.61 -21.91
C GLU A 656 -22.39 -7.71 -23.45
N TRP A 657 -21.74 -6.78 -24.18
CA TRP A 657 -21.66 -6.80 -25.65
C TRP A 657 -20.94 -8.05 -26.17
N VAL A 658 -19.85 -8.47 -25.51
CA VAL A 658 -19.14 -9.72 -25.82
C VAL A 658 -19.77 -10.95 -25.16
N HIS A 659 -21.03 -10.87 -24.70
CA HIS A 659 -21.76 -11.98 -24.06
C HIS A 659 -21.06 -12.58 -22.82
N ARG A 660 -20.40 -11.73 -22.05
CA ARG A 660 -19.70 -12.03 -20.80
C ARG A 660 -20.19 -11.10 -19.70
N ARG A 661 -19.50 -11.14 -18.56
CA ARG A 661 -19.73 -10.23 -17.42
C ARG A 661 -18.40 -9.82 -16.81
N LEU A 662 -18.43 -8.80 -15.95
CA LEU A 662 -17.31 -8.54 -15.05
C LEU A 662 -17.12 -9.73 -14.08
N LEU A 663 -15.90 -9.90 -13.60
CA LEU A 663 -15.59 -10.88 -12.56
C LEU A 663 -16.21 -10.47 -11.24
N THR A 664 -16.59 -11.46 -10.44
CA THR A 664 -16.74 -11.18 -9.01
C THR A 664 -15.37 -10.96 -8.38
N GLU A 665 -15.35 -10.27 -7.25
CA GLU A 665 -14.13 -10.08 -6.46
C GLU A 665 -13.48 -11.42 -6.09
N ALA A 666 -14.29 -12.40 -5.66
CA ALA A 666 -13.84 -13.74 -5.34
C ALA A 666 -13.26 -14.48 -6.56
N GLN A 667 -13.93 -14.40 -7.71
CA GLN A 667 -13.44 -15.00 -8.95
C GLN A 667 -12.09 -14.41 -9.38
N TRP A 668 -11.95 -13.10 -9.26
CA TRP A 668 -10.69 -12.42 -9.55
C TRP A 668 -9.58 -12.93 -8.62
N GLU A 669 -9.85 -13.01 -7.31
CA GLU A 669 -8.86 -13.47 -6.34
C GLU A 669 -8.42 -14.90 -6.60
N LYS A 670 -9.37 -15.82 -6.78
CA LYS A 670 -9.05 -17.22 -7.10
C LYS A 670 -8.23 -17.29 -8.37
N ALA A 671 -8.62 -16.57 -9.43
CA ALA A 671 -7.86 -16.55 -10.68
C ALA A 671 -6.42 -16.05 -10.47
N ALA A 672 -6.20 -15.06 -9.59
CA ALA A 672 -4.87 -14.53 -9.32
C ALA A 672 -4.01 -15.46 -8.44
N ARG A 673 -4.57 -16.04 -7.37
CA ARG A 673 -3.81 -16.76 -6.33
C ARG A 673 -3.92 -18.28 -6.38
N GLY A 674 -4.84 -18.85 -7.15
CA GLY A 674 -5.12 -20.28 -7.07
C GLY A 674 -5.69 -20.69 -5.71
N THR A 675 -5.30 -21.87 -5.21
CA THR A 675 -5.81 -22.46 -3.96
C THR A 675 -4.76 -22.56 -2.86
N ASP A 676 -3.52 -22.13 -3.12
CA ASP A 676 -2.36 -22.30 -2.23
C ASP A 676 -2.00 -21.05 -1.42
N SER A 677 -2.82 -20.00 -1.52
CA SER A 677 -2.65 -18.75 -0.76
C SER A 677 -1.38 -17.96 -1.07
N ARG A 678 -0.86 -18.05 -2.30
CA ARG A 678 0.28 -17.24 -2.75
C ARG A 678 0.00 -15.73 -2.73
N ILE A 679 1.04 -14.97 -2.39
CA ILE A 679 0.99 -13.50 -2.25
C ILE A 679 0.91 -12.80 -3.61
N TYR A 680 1.62 -13.31 -4.60
CA TYR A 680 1.69 -12.83 -5.98
C TYR A 680 1.24 -13.96 -6.94
N PRO A 681 0.77 -13.65 -8.17
CA PRO A 681 0.33 -14.66 -9.13
C PRO A 681 1.36 -15.78 -9.38
N TRP A 682 2.63 -15.39 -9.46
CA TRP A 682 3.79 -16.27 -9.68
C TRP A 682 4.38 -16.91 -8.41
N GLY A 683 3.94 -16.52 -7.21
CA GLY A 683 4.46 -17.11 -5.95
C GLY A 683 4.50 -16.14 -4.77
N ASN A 684 5.45 -16.34 -3.86
CA ASN A 684 5.53 -15.59 -2.60
C ASN A 684 6.69 -14.59 -2.53
N LEU A 685 7.57 -14.59 -3.54
CA LEU A 685 8.66 -13.64 -3.64
C LEU A 685 8.30 -12.58 -4.67
N PHE A 686 8.41 -11.31 -4.27
CA PHE A 686 8.23 -10.19 -5.19
C PHE A 686 9.36 -10.18 -6.20
N ASP A 687 9.03 -10.02 -7.48
CA ASP A 687 9.99 -9.75 -8.54
C ASP A 687 9.45 -8.62 -9.43
N ARG A 688 10.16 -7.50 -9.44
CA ARG A 688 9.81 -6.32 -10.24
C ARG A 688 9.81 -6.57 -11.75
N LYS A 689 10.39 -7.68 -12.22
CA LYS A 689 10.41 -8.06 -13.64
C LYS A 689 9.15 -8.78 -14.10
N LEU A 690 8.23 -9.10 -13.19
CA LEU A 690 7.05 -9.92 -13.47
C LEU A 690 5.74 -9.11 -13.51
N LEU A 691 5.82 -7.79 -13.32
CA LEU A 691 4.68 -6.88 -13.41
C LEU A 691 5.12 -5.46 -13.77
N ASN A 692 4.15 -4.66 -14.23
CA ASN A 692 4.32 -3.21 -14.31
C ASN A 692 3.87 -2.57 -12.98
N SER A 693 4.82 -2.21 -12.13
CA SER A 693 4.62 -1.53 -10.83
C SER A 693 5.53 -0.31 -10.70
N ALA A 694 5.49 0.40 -9.57
CA ALA A 694 6.38 1.54 -9.31
C ALA A 694 7.87 1.18 -9.52
N GLU A 695 8.28 -0.04 -9.15
CA GLU A 695 9.64 -0.56 -9.27
C GLU A 695 10.09 -0.83 -10.70
N SER A 696 9.15 -0.92 -11.64
CA SER A 696 9.44 -1.05 -13.08
C SER A 696 9.97 0.27 -13.66
N GLY A 697 9.58 1.41 -13.07
CA GLY A 697 10.00 2.74 -13.49
C GLY A 697 9.35 3.28 -14.77
N PHE A 698 8.37 2.58 -15.36
CA PHE A 698 7.68 3.05 -16.57
C PHE A 698 6.76 4.25 -16.29
N GLY A 699 6.07 4.25 -15.16
CA GLY A 699 5.16 5.33 -14.76
C GLY A 699 3.90 5.49 -15.62
N ASP A 700 3.62 4.51 -16.49
CA ASP A 700 2.43 4.44 -17.34
C ASP A 700 2.17 2.97 -17.71
N THR A 701 1.04 2.71 -18.37
CA THR A 701 0.65 1.40 -18.89
C THR A 701 1.68 0.82 -19.86
N THR A 702 1.73 -0.51 -19.90
CA THR A 702 2.53 -1.36 -20.81
C THR A 702 1.61 -2.25 -21.65
N PRO A 703 2.09 -2.84 -22.77
CA PRO A 703 1.33 -3.86 -23.50
C PRO A 703 0.89 -4.98 -22.57
N VAL A 704 -0.29 -5.55 -22.81
CA VAL A 704 -0.87 -6.59 -21.93
C VAL A 704 -0.10 -7.91 -21.91
N ASP A 705 0.81 -8.10 -22.85
CA ASP A 705 1.68 -9.28 -23.02
C ASP A 705 3.15 -9.04 -22.65
N GLN A 706 3.45 -7.89 -22.03
CA GLN A 706 4.82 -7.48 -21.69
C GLN A 706 5.49 -8.38 -20.63
N TYR A 707 4.72 -9.04 -19.76
CA TYR A 707 5.22 -9.79 -18.60
C TYR A 707 4.84 -11.28 -18.65
N PRO A 708 5.34 -12.07 -19.63
CA PRO A 708 4.93 -13.45 -19.86
C PRO A 708 5.16 -14.38 -18.65
N ASP A 709 6.20 -14.13 -17.86
CA ASP A 709 6.54 -14.91 -16.66
C ASP A 709 5.74 -14.48 -15.41
N GLY A 710 4.94 -13.41 -15.51
CA GLY A 710 4.10 -12.85 -14.45
C GLY A 710 2.71 -13.50 -14.34
N GLU A 711 2.52 -14.66 -14.98
CA GLU A 711 1.24 -15.33 -15.05
C GLU A 711 0.76 -15.89 -13.70
N SER A 712 -0.55 -15.96 -13.55
CA SER A 712 -1.21 -16.62 -12.42
C SER A 712 -1.18 -18.16 -12.56
N PRO A 713 -1.59 -18.93 -11.54
CA PRO A 713 -1.67 -20.39 -11.61
C PRO A 713 -2.56 -20.93 -12.74
N TYR A 714 -3.45 -20.07 -13.24
CA TYR A 714 -4.37 -20.37 -14.33
C TYR A 714 -3.98 -19.65 -15.63
N HIS A 715 -2.75 -19.14 -15.75
CA HIS A 715 -2.18 -18.46 -16.91
C HIS A 715 -2.79 -17.09 -17.26
N ALA A 716 -3.61 -16.52 -16.38
CA ALA A 716 -4.08 -15.15 -16.54
C ALA A 716 -2.93 -14.16 -16.29
N MET A 717 -2.74 -13.23 -17.22
CA MET A 717 -1.66 -12.23 -17.28
C MET A 717 -2.10 -10.93 -16.64
N ASP A 718 -1.15 -10.09 -16.19
CA ASP A 718 -1.43 -8.78 -15.59
C ASP A 718 -2.50 -8.85 -14.49
N MET A 719 -2.48 -9.92 -13.67
CA MET A 719 -3.34 -9.98 -12.48
C MET A 719 -2.84 -9.02 -11.41
N LEU A 720 -1.55 -8.67 -11.39
CA LEU A 720 -1.02 -7.54 -10.62
C LEU A 720 -0.24 -6.61 -11.53
N GLY A 721 -0.24 -5.32 -11.20
CA GLY A 721 0.38 -4.26 -12.00
C GLY A 721 -0.42 -3.86 -13.23
N ASN A 722 0.17 -2.94 -14.00
CA ASN A 722 -0.43 -2.27 -15.14
C ASN A 722 -1.60 -1.37 -14.70
N ILE A 723 -2.78 -1.92 -14.40
CA ILE A 723 -3.95 -1.14 -13.98
C ILE A 723 -4.85 -1.88 -12.99
N LEU A 724 -5.61 -1.12 -12.21
CA LEU A 724 -6.71 -1.62 -11.39
C LEU A 724 -7.87 -2.12 -12.26
N GLN A 725 -8.53 -3.19 -11.81
CA GLN A 725 -9.53 -3.91 -12.59
C GLN A 725 -10.90 -3.87 -11.94
N TRP A 726 -11.91 -3.41 -12.66
CA TRP A 726 -13.30 -3.44 -12.20
C TRP A 726 -13.81 -4.86 -11.95
N THR A 727 -14.57 -5.02 -10.86
CA THR A 727 -15.32 -6.25 -10.53
C THR A 727 -16.81 -5.93 -10.34
N THR A 728 -17.68 -6.94 -10.32
CA THR A 728 -19.13 -6.75 -10.16
C THR A 728 -19.54 -6.23 -8.78
N ASP A 729 -18.75 -6.54 -7.76
CA ASP A 729 -19.12 -6.54 -6.36
C ASP A 729 -19.25 -5.12 -5.82
N GLY A 730 -20.28 -4.91 -5.00
CA GLY A 730 -20.34 -3.73 -4.15
C GLY A 730 -19.37 -3.87 -2.98
N TYR A 731 -18.59 -2.82 -2.71
CA TYR A 731 -17.59 -2.87 -1.65
C TYR A 731 -18.24 -2.94 -0.27
N GLY A 732 -17.78 -3.88 0.54
CA GLY A 732 -18.24 -4.12 1.91
C GLY A 732 -17.29 -5.08 2.64
N PRO A 733 -17.50 -5.29 3.95
CA PRO A 733 -16.78 -6.32 4.70
C PRO A 733 -17.03 -7.69 4.07
N TYR A 734 -16.08 -8.61 4.22
CA TYR A 734 -16.31 -9.99 3.80
C TYR A 734 -17.47 -10.60 4.58
N ASP A 735 -18.38 -11.23 3.85
CA ASP A 735 -19.53 -11.93 4.41
C ASP A 735 -19.29 -13.43 4.32
N ALA A 736 -18.69 -13.98 5.38
CA ALA A 736 -18.42 -15.42 5.48
C ALA A 736 -19.70 -16.27 5.56
N SER A 737 -20.88 -15.67 5.68
CA SER A 737 -22.16 -16.39 5.64
C SER A 737 -22.61 -16.79 4.24
N GLN A 738 -21.98 -16.23 3.20
CA GLN A 738 -22.24 -16.55 1.78
C GLN A 738 -21.00 -17.17 1.11
N PRO A 739 -20.57 -18.39 1.51
CA PRO A 739 -19.35 -18.99 1.02
C PRO A 739 -19.46 -19.44 -0.45
N ASP A 740 -20.67 -19.65 -0.98
CA ASP A 740 -20.89 -20.17 -2.34
C ASP A 740 -21.12 -19.04 -3.34
N ASN A 741 -20.16 -18.82 -4.25
CA ASN A 741 -20.22 -17.80 -5.30
C ASN A 741 -20.62 -16.38 -4.79
N PRO A 742 -19.91 -15.81 -3.80
CA PRO A 742 -20.25 -14.51 -3.22
C PRO A 742 -20.24 -13.38 -4.25
N THR A 743 -21.15 -12.41 -4.06
CA THR A 743 -21.33 -11.25 -4.95
C THR A 743 -21.15 -9.90 -4.26
N GLY A 744 -20.56 -9.91 -3.06
CA GLY A 744 -20.32 -8.72 -2.24
C GLY A 744 -21.59 -8.01 -1.77
N GLN A 745 -21.45 -6.76 -1.33
CA GLN A 745 -22.55 -6.00 -0.73
C GLN A 745 -23.35 -5.24 -1.80
N ALA A 746 -24.47 -5.82 -2.25
CA ALA A 746 -25.27 -5.31 -3.38
C ALA A 746 -25.71 -3.83 -3.24
N SER A 747 -25.95 -3.34 -2.03
CA SER A 747 -26.42 -1.96 -1.76
C SER A 747 -25.29 -0.93 -1.59
N SER A 748 -24.02 -1.31 -1.80
CA SER A 748 -22.90 -0.39 -1.62
C SER A 748 -22.86 0.69 -2.71
N PRO A 749 -22.63 1.97 -2.36
CA PRO A 749 -22.42 3.03 -3.35
C PRO A 749 -21.05 2.94 -4.05
N PHE A 750 -20.17 2.05 -3.61
CA PHE A 750 -18.83 1.85 -4.16
C PHE A 750 -18.72 0.47 -4.83
N LYS A 751 -17.89 0.40 -5.88
CA LYS A 751 -17.55 -0.85 -6.57
C LYS A 751 -16.11 -1.24 -6.29
N VAL A 752 -15.87 -2.55 -6.21
CA VAL A 752 -14.54 -3.10 -5.93
C VAL A 752 -13.65 -3.04 -7.17
N LEU A 753 -12.40 -2.63 -6.96
CA LEU A 753 -11.28 -2.67 -7.88
C LEU A 753 -10.22 -3.65 -7.35
N ARG A 754 -9.71 -4.52 -8.21
CA ARG A 754 -8.71 -5.52 -7.85
C ARG A 754 -7.39 -5.33 -8.60
N GLY A 755 -6.33 -5.90 -8.05
CA GLY A 755 -4.97 -5.77 -8.55
C GLY A 755 -4.29 -4.48 -8.11
N SER A 756 -3.23 -4.12 -8.81
CA SER A 756 -2.43 -2.91 -8.58
C SER A 756 -2.14 -2.21 -9.91
N ALA A 757 -1.84 -0.91 -9.87
CA ALA A 757 -1.51 -0.11 -11.04
C ALA A 757 0.00 0.07 -11.25
N PHE A 758 0.40 0.62 -12.38
CA PHE A 758 1.79 0.91 -12.76
C PHE A 758 2.56 1.82 -11.79
N TYR A 759 1.88 2.53 -10.87
CA TYR A 759 2.50 3.38 -9.85
C TYR A 759 2.43 2.78 -8.44
N ASP A 760 1.72 1.67 -8.26
CA ASP A 760 1.62 0.98 -6.98
C ASP A 760 2.91 0.19 -6.75
N ASP A 761 3.45 0.26 -5.54
CA ASP A 761 4.66 -0.48 -5.16
C ASP A 761 4.35 -1.94 -4.77
N TYR A 762 5.38 -2.71 -4.44
CA TYR A 762 5.26 -4.10 -4.01
C TYR A 762 4.35 -4.28 -2.79
N SER A 763 4.20 -3.24 -1.96
CA SER A 763 3.33 -3.23 -0.77
C SER A 763 1.86 -2.95 -1.09
N ARG A 764 1.53 -2.62 -2.34
CA ARG A 764 0.15 -2.54 -2.84
C ARG A 764 -0.15 -3.57 -3.93
N SER A 765 0.86 -4.35 -4.34
CA SER A 765 0.74 -5.38 -5.37
C SER A 765 0.60 -6.76 -4.72
N ARG A 766 -0.60 -7.15 -4.28
CA ARG A 766 -0.87 -8.50 -3.73
C ARG A 766 -2.14 -9.09 -4.31
N THR A 767 -2.22 -10.42 -4.39
CA THR A 767 -3.42 -11.13 -4.86
C THR A 767 -4.66 -10.85 -4.01
N THR A 768 -4.49 -10.38 -2.77
CA THR A 768 -5.55 -10.09 -1.80
C THR A 768 -5.95 -8.61 -1.74
N ILE A 769 -5.24 -7.70 -2.41
CA ILE A 769 -5.46 -6.24 -2.29
C ILE A 769 -6.84 -5.81 -2.79
N ARG A 770 -7.58 -5.06 -1.96
CA ARG A 770 -8.91 -4.54 -2.32
C ARG A 770 -8.87 -3.02 -2.40
N ASN A 771 -9.24 -2.48 -3.56
CA ASN A 771 -9.50 -1.06 -3.76
C ASN A 771 -11.01 -0.87 -4.00
N TYR A 772 -11.51 0.35 -3.83
CA TYR A 772 -12.90 0.67 -4.12
C TYR A 772 -13.06 2.12 -4.51
N THR A 773 -14.04 2.39 -5.36
CA THR A 773 -14.35 3.77 -5.78
C THR A 773 -15.78 3.84 -6.33
N PRO A 774 -16.41 5.03 -6.41
CA PRO A 774 -17.72 5.18 -7.03
C PRO A 774 -17.75 4.66 -8.48
N PRO A 775 -18.86 4.08 -8.95
CA PRO A 775 -18.94 3.43 -10.26
C PRO A 775 -18.76 4.36 -11.47
N ASP A 776 -18.86 5.67 -11.26
CA ASP A 776 -18.67 6.73 -12.26
C ASP A 776 -17.21 7.20 -12.38
N ASN A 777 -16.32 6.79 -11.48
CA ASN A 777 -14.90 7.12 -11.58
C ASN A 777 -14.24 6.43 -12.78
N SER A 778 -13.33 7.12 -13.47
CA SER A 778 -12.69 6.66 -14.70
C SER A 778 -11.24 7.17 -14.79
N GLY A 779 -10.40 6.74 -13.84
CA GLY A 779 -8.99 7.12 -13.77
C GLY A 779 -8.10 6.51 -14.87
N ALA A 780 -6.94 7.12 -15.12
CA ALA A 780 -5.94 6.64 -16.09
C ALA A 780 -5.31 5.29 -15.74
N ASN A 781 -5.54 4.84 -14.51
CA ASN A 781 -5.05 3.59 -13.93
C ASN A 781 -6.17 2.56 -13.73
N ILE A 782 -7.37 2.80 -14.27
CA ILE A 782 -8.55 1.96 -14.08
C ILE A 782 -9.00 1.41 -15.43
N GLY A 783 -9.12 0.09 -15.51
CA GLY A 783 -9.70 -0.65 -16.62
C GLY A 783 -10.35 -1.93 -16.12
N PHE A 784 -10.35 -2.98 -16.94
CA PHE A 784 -11.09 -4.21 -16.62
C PHE A 784 -10.70 -5.39 -17.51
N ARG A 785 -11.24 -6.56 -17.14
CA ARG A 785 -11.29 -7.78 -17.95
C ARG A 785 -12.64 -8.47 -17.72
N CYS A 786 -13.03 -9.38 -18.62
CA CYS A 786 -14.31 -10.08 -18.51
C CYS A 786 -14.15 -11.54 -18.05
N ALA A 787 -15.27 -12.14 -17.65
CA ALA A 787 -15.43 -13.56 -17.37
C ALA A 787 -16.79 -14.08 -17.87
N SER A 788 -16.88 -15.40 -18.06
CA SER A 788 -18.11 -16.09 -18.46
C SER A 788 -18.35 -17.32 -17.56
N PRO A 789 -19.60 -17.70 -17.27
CA PRO A 789 -19.89 -19.02 -16.68
C PRO A 789 -19.35 -20.16 -17.57
N ALA A 790 -18.90 -21.27 -16.98
CA ALA A 790 -18.39 -22.40 -17.76
C ALA A 790 -19.46 -23.34 -18.31
N SER A 791 -20.63 -23.44 -17.66
CA SER A 791 -21.74 -24.25 -18.18
C SER A 791 -22.68 -23.38 -19.03
N PRO A 792 -22.96 -23.80 -20.28
CA PRO A 792 -23.92 -23.12 -21.12
C PRO A 792 -25.31 -23.06 -20.49
N GLU A 793 -25.74 -24.10 -19.77
CA GLU A 793 -27.03 -24.15 -19.06
C GLU A 793 -27.20 -23.01 -18.04
N LYS A 794 -26.18 -22.72 -17.24
CA LYS A 794 -26.25 -21.64 -16.24
C LYS A 794 -26.18 -20.27 -16.91
N PHE A 795 -25.33 -20.11 -17.91
CA PHE A 795 -25.29 -18.88 -18.72
C PHE A 795 -26.63 -18.62 -19.41
N ILE A 796 -27.21 -19.62 -20.07
CA ILE A 796 -28.50 -19.55 -20.75
C ILE A 796 -29.60 -19.21 -19.74
N ARG A 797 -29.66 -19.90 -18.59
CA ARG A 797 -30.65 -19.62 -17.55
C ARG A 797 -30.51 -18.19 -17.00
N ASP A 798 -29.32 -17.78 -16.60
CA ASP A 798 -29.06 -16.45 -16.03
C ASP A 798 -29.25 -15.33 -17.07
N TYR A 799 -28.92 -15.59 -18.35
CA TYR A 799 -29.15 -14.69 -19.49
C TYR A 799 -30.63 -14.53 -19.81
N PHE A 800 -31.41 -15.61 -19.83
CA PHE A 800 -32.86 -15.55 -20.08
C PHE A 800 -33.64 -14.99 -18.87
N ASP A 801 -33.20 -15.23 -17.64
CA ASP A 801 -33.75 -14.57 -16.45
C ASP A 801 -33.48 -13.05 -16.48
N ALA A 802 -32.29 -12.63 -16.95
CA ALA A 802 -31.96 -11.23 -17.13
C ALA A 802 -32.69 -10.58 -18.32
N ILE A 803 -32.89 -11.31 -19.42
CA ILE A 803 -33.67 -10.86 -20.59
C ILE A 803 -35.15 -10.76 -20.25
N ASN A 804 -35.76 -11.73 -19.57
CA ASN A 804 -37.17 -11.68 -19.21
C ASN A 804 -37.48 -10.48 -18.30
N ASN A 805 -36.51 -10.06 -17.47
CA ASN A 805 -36.60 -8.83 -16.68
C ASN A 805 -36.31 -7.53 -17.47
N ARG A 806 -35.48 -7.55 -18.54
CA ARG A 806 -35.20 -6.37 -19.40
C ARG A 806 -36.20 -6.19 -20.56
N GLU A 807 -36.74 -7.28 -21.10
CA GLU A 807 -37.82 -7.28 -22.09
C GLU A 807 -39.15 -6.86 -21.47
N TYR A 808 -39.33 -6.99 -20.15
CA TYR A 808 -40.44 -6.34 -19.44
C TYR A 808 -40.52 -4.85 -19.80
N ASP A 809 -39.43 -4.10 -19.68
CA ASP A 809 -39.42 -2.66 -19.96
C ASP A 809 -39.43 -2.34 -21.47
N ARG A 810 -38.73 -3.11 -22.31
CA ARG A 810 -38.73 -2.86 -23.76
C ARG A 810 -40.03 -3.26 -24.44
N THR A 811 -40.61 -4.40 -24.09
CA THR A 811 -41.88 -4.87 -24.66
C THR A 811 -43.04 -4.02 -24.14
N TRP A 812 -43.00 -3.59 -22.87
CA TRP A 812 -43.94 -2.60 -22.32
C TRP A 812 -43.86 -1.24 -23.04
N ASN A 813 -42.65 -0.70 -23.26
CA ASN A 813 -42.47 0.60 -23.91
C ASN A 813 -42.74 0.56 -25.42
N MET A 814 -42.33 -0.51 -26.11
CA MET A 814 -42.56 -0.69 -27.55
C MET A 814 -44.06 -0.90 -27.88
N LEU A 815 -44.78 -1.65 -27.04
CA LEU A 815 -46.23 -1.85 -27.21
C LEU A 815 -47.04 -0.61 -26.78
N SER A 816 -46.60 0.11 -25.74
CA SER A 816 -47.13 1.44 -25.36
C SER A 816 -47.05 2.44 -26.52
N ASP A 817 -45.90 2.51 -27.20
CA ASP A 817 -45.65 3.50 -28.24
C ASP A 817 -46.27 3.16 -29.59
N LYS A 818 -46.45 1.87 -29.90
CA LYS A 818 -47.23 1.43 -31.08
C LYS A 818 -48.72 1.71 -30.87
N TYR A 819 -49.24 1.54 -29.65
CA TYR A 819 -50.64 1.80 -29.31
C TYR A 819 -51.01 3.29 -29.28
N LYS A 820 -50.09 4.18 -28.88
CA LYS A 820 -50.33 5.64 -28.90
C LYS A 820 -50.43 6.20 -30.33
N ARG A 821 -49.88 5.52 -31.35
CA ARG A 821 -49.83 6.01 -32.74
C ARG A 821 -51.03 5.60 -33.59
N GLU A 822 -51.74 4.53 -33.25
CA GLU A 822 -52.85 4.01 -34.07
C GLU A 822 -54.23 4.31 -33.44
N ARG A 823 -54.84 5.43 -33.85
CA ARG A 823 -56.27 5.74 -33.62
C ARG A 823 -57.14 4.81 -34.50
N ASN A 824 -57.69 3.76 -33.88
CA ASN A 824 -58.80 2.84 -34.24
C ASN A 824 -59.81 3.26 -35.36
N PRO A 825 -60.68 2.37 -35.95
CA PRO A 825 -60.69 0.88 -36.04
C PRO A 825 -61.10 0.29 -37.43
N SER A 826 -60.71 -0.95 -37.73
CA SER A 826 -61.62 -2.00 -38.26
C SER A 826 -60.89 -3.34 -38.41
N GLY A 827 -61.17 -4.30 -37.53
CA GLY A 827 -60.83 -5.71 -37.79
C GLY A 827 -60.21 -6.53 -36.66
N PHE A 828 -59.80 -5.95 -35.53
CA PHE A 828 -59.18 -6.71 -34.43
C PHE A 828 -59.90 -6.50 -33.11
N GLY A 829 -60.86 -7.39 -32.83
CA GLY A 829 -61.51 -7.52 -31.53
C GLY A 829 -60.66 -8.37 -30.58
N ASP A 830 -60.59 -7.92 -29.33
CA ASP A 830 -60.28 -8.69 -28.11
C ASP A 830 -58.84 -8.88 -27.59
N TYR A 831 -57.84 -8.13 -28.05
CA TYR A 831 -56.56 -8.04 -27.32
C TYR A 831 -56.60 -7.06 -26.12
N ARG A 832 -57.57 -6.14 -26.09
CA ARG A 832 -57.71 -5.12 -25.03
C ARG A 832 -58.11 -5.69 -23.67
N ARG A 833 -58.71 -6.89 -23.65
CA ARG A 833 -59.12 -7.60 -22.42
C ARG A 833 -58.05 -8.54 -21.86
N PHE A 834 -57.11 -8.98 -22.68
CA PHE A 834 -56.12 -10.01 -22.31
C PHE A 834 -54.88 -9.41 -21.62
N TRP A 835 -54.45 -8.22 -22.02
CA TRP A 835 -53.17 -7.64 -21.57
C TRP A 835 -53.29 -6.52 -20.51
N GLY A 836 -54.52 -6.11 -20.16
CA GLY A 836 -54.79 -5.14 -19.08
C GLY A 836 -55.07 -5.79 -17.71
N THR A 837 -55.07 -7.11 -17.66
CA THR A 837 -55.68 -7.91 -16.58
C THR A 837 -54.70 -8.69 -15.74
N PHE A 838 -53.37 -8.63 -15.94
CA PHE A 838 -52.40 -9.27 -15.05
C PHE A 838 -51.66 -8.32 -14.12
N SER A 839 -51.44 -8.78 -12.89
CA SER A 839 -50.80 -8.07 -11.77
C SER A 839 -49.35 -8.46 -11.59
N SER A 840 -48.94 -9.67 -11.99
CA SER A 840 -47.56 -10.12 -11.93
C SER A 840 -47.28 -11.29 -12.88
N VAL A 841 -46.02 -11.43 -13.28
CA VAL A 841 -45.48 -12.58 -14.01
C VAL A 841 -44.35 -13.17 -13.18
N SER A 842 -44.30 -14.49 -13.05
CA SER A 842 -43.20 -15.18 -12.37
C SER A 842 -42.78 -16.41 -13.17
N VAL A 843 -41.48 -16.58 -13.40
CA VAL A 843 -40.94 -17.82 -13.97
C VAL A 843 -41.15 -18.94 -12.96
N ILE A 844 -41.79 -20.03 -13.38
CA ILE A 844 -42.05 -21.21 -12.53
C ILE A 844 -40.87 -22.16 -12.63
N ASP A 845 -40.46 -22.47 -13.86
CA ASP A 845 -39.46 -23.49 -14.14
C ASP A 845 -38.87 -23.27 -15.54
N THR A 846 -37.60 -23.63 -15.71
CA THR A 846 -36.93 -23.63 -17.01
C THR A 846 -36.23 -24.97 -17.19
N GLN A 847 -36.70 -25.75 -18.17
CA GLN A 847 -36.21 -27.08 -18.48
C GLN A 847 -35.42 -27.05 -19.79
N VAL A 848 -34.23 -27.63 -19.79
CA VAL A 848 -33.43 -27.83 -21.00
C VAL A 848 -33.58 -29.28 -21.44
N THR A 849 -34.01 -29.49 -22.68
CA THR A 849 -34.26 -30.80 -23.27
C THR A 849 -33.56 -30.92 -24.64
N ASN A 850 -33.42 -32.15 -25.15
CA ASN A 850 -32.75 -32.45 -26.44
C ASN A 850 -31.32 -31.88 -26.56
N GLN A 851 -30.53 -32.00 -25.50
CA GLN A 851 -29.16 -31.52 -25.48
C GLN A 851 -28.25 -32.43 -26.32
N SER A 852 -27.61 -31.84 -27.32
CA SER A 852 -26.53 -32.42 -28.10
C SER A 852 -25.34 -31.44 -28.10
N PRO A 853 -24.14 -31.86 -28.58
CA PRO A 853 -23.00 -30.95 -28.71
C PRO A 853 -23.26 -29.73 -29.61
N SER A 854 -24.31 -29.77 -30.45
CA SER A 854 -24.63 -28.73 -31.44
C SER A 854 -26.03 -28.11 -31.29
N SER A 855 -26.88 -28.58 -30.37
CA SER A 855 -28.27 -28.11 -30.24
C SER A 855 -28.87 -28.35 -28.84
N ALA A 856 -29.79 -27.50 -28.41
CA ALA A 856 -30.51 -27.64 -27.15
C ALA A 856 -31.88 -26.96 -27.28
N THR A 857 -32.90 -27.49 -26.64
CA THR A 857 -34.23 -26.85 -26.58
C THR A 857 -34.48 -26.40 -25.15
N VAL A 858 -34.83 -25.14 -24.95
CA VAL A 858 -35.15 -24.57 -23.63
C VAL A 858 -36.65 -24.31 -23.57
N ALA A 859 -37.33 -24.93 -22.61
CA ALA A 859 -38.74 -24.68 -22.32
C ALA A 859 -38.84 -23.91 -21.00
N THR A 860 -39.39 -22.70 -21.03
CA THR A 860 -39.59 -21.86 -19.85
C THR A 860 -41.09 -21.77 -19.55
N SER A 861 -41.49 -22.24 -18.36
CA SER A 861 -42.83 -22.10 -17.83
C SER A 861 -42.99 -20.78 -17.07
N LEU A 862 -43.96 -19.97 -17.47
CA LEU A 862 -44.29 -18.67 -16.90
C LEU A 862 -45.66 -18.72 -16.23
N SER A 863 -45.77 -18.21 -15.01
CA SER A 863 -47.03 -17.97 -14.32
C SER A 863 -47.47 -16.53 -14.50
N LEU A 864 -48.64 -16.29 -15.07
CA LEU A 864 -49.29 -14.99 -15.15
C LEU A 864 -50.40 -14.91 -14.10
N SER A 865 -50.26 -14.04 -13.11
CA SER A 865 -51.31 -13.76 -12.12
C SER A 865 -52.16 -12.59 -12.56
N PHE A 866 -53.46 -12.81 -12.67
CA PHE A 866 -54.47 -11.87 -13.11
C PHE A 866 -55.04 -11.04 -11.95
N LYS A 867 -55.37 -9.77 -12.20
CA LYS A 867 -56.00 -8.83 -11.26
C LYS A 867 -57.39 -9.30 -10.78
N ASP A 868 -57.99 -10.26 -11.48
CA ASP A 868 -59.20 -10.95 -11.03
C ASP A 868 -58.92 -12.11 -10.05
N GLY A 869 -57.65 -12.32 -9.69
CA GLY A 869 -57.17 -13.36 -8.77
C GLY A 869 -56.89 -14.71 -9.44
N THR A 870 -57.06 -14.85 -10.75
CA THR A 870 -56.74 -16.10 -11.46
C THR A 870 -55.27 -16.17 -11.84
N THR A 871 -54.68 -17.36 -11.89
CA THR A 871 -53.29 -17.55 -12.34
C THR A 871 -53.29 -18.54 -13.50
N ARG A 872 -52.55 -18.24 -14.57
CA ARG A 872 -52.40 -19.13 -15.74
C ARG A 872 -50.94 -19.33 -16.08
N THR A 873 -50.58 -20.57 -16.40
CA THR A 873 -49.23 -20.93 -16.81
C THR A 873 -49.12 -20.91 -18.33
N TYR A 874 -47.98 -20.48 -18.87
CA TYR A 874 -47.65 -20.49 -20.29
C TYR A 874 -46.27 -21.09 -20.47
N GLU A 875 -46.04 -21.80 -21.58
CA GLU A 875 -44.74 -22.36 -21.89
C GLU A 875 -44.15 -21.67 -23.14
N ILE A 876 -42.91 -21.19 -23.02
CA ILE A 876 -42.15 -20.62 -24.12
C ILE A 876 -41.02 -21.58 -24.47
N ILE A 877 -40.95 -21.99 -25.73
CA ILE A 877 -39.93 -22.92 -26.22
C ILE A 877 -38.95 -22.18 -27.13
N TYR A 878 -37.67 -22.20 -26.75
CA TYR A 878 -36.53 -21.69 -27.52
C TYR A 878 -35.72 -22.86 -28.08
N ASN A 879 -35.45 -22.85 -29.38
CA ASN A 879 -34.50 -23.79 -29.99
C ASN A 879 -33.14 -23.13 -30.12
N LEU A 880 -32.11 -23.70 -29.50
CA LEU A 880 -30.74 -23.20 -29.50
C LEU A 880 -29.84 -24.07 -30.37
N ILE A 881 -28.91 -23.44 -31.09
CA ILE A 881 -27.88 -24.11 -31.89
C ILE A 881 -26.51 -23.66 -31.34
N PHE A 882 -25.64 -24.63 -31.06
CA PHE A 882 -24.25 -24.36 -30.67
C PHE A 882 -23.40 -24.26 -31.93
N ASP A 883 -22.86 -23.07 -32.17
CA ASP A 883 -22.00 -22.81 -33.30
C ASP A 883 -20.56 -23.22 -32.94
N LEU A 884 -20.09 -24.32 -33.54
CA LEU A 884 -18.77 -24.91 -33.29
C LEU A 884 -17.62 -23.98 -33.66
N THR A 885 -17.87 -22.97 -34.50
CA THR A 885 -16.87 -21.97 -34.89
C THR A 885 -16.75 -20.85 -33.87
N SER A 886 -17.81 -20.58 -33.12
CA SER A 886 -17.90 -19.45 -32.19
C SER A 886 -17.93 -19.86 -30.71
N GLY A 887 -18.21 -21.13 -30.42
CA GLY A 887 -18.28 -21.64 -29.04
C GLY A 887 -19.44 -21.06 -28.22
N ILE A 888 -20.43 -20.44 -28.89
CA ILE A 888 -21.59 -19.78 -28.27
C ILE A 888 -22.89 -20.42 -28.76
N TRP A 889 -23.92 -20.40 -27.91
CA TRP A 889 -25.27 -20.84 -28.23
C TRP A 889 -26.10 -19.71 -28.85
N LEU A 890 -26.67 -19.94 -30.04
CA LEU A 890 -27.51 -19.00 -30.77
C LEU A 890 -28.99 -19.43 -30.72
N ILE A 891 -29.92 -18.48 -30.60
CA ILE A 891 -31.36 -18.74 -30.68
C ILE A 891 -31.75 -18.90 -32.16
N ASN A 892 -32.21 -20.10 -32.53
CA ASN A 892 -32.82 -20.35 -33.82
C ASN A 892 -34.21 -19.70 -33.86
N THR A 893 -34.54 -19.02 -34.95
CA THR A 893 -35.63 -18.01 -35.10
C THR A 893 -37.07 -18.53 -34.95
N SER A 894 -37.29 -19.74 -34.41
CA SER A 894 -38.61 -20.33 -34.16
C SER A 894 -38.90 -20.40 -32.65
N THR A 895 -39.39 -19.31 -32.07
CA THR A 895 -40.00 -19.28 -30.74
C THR A 895 -41.48 -19.64 -30.84
N ASN A 896 -41.90 -20.69 -30.14
CA ASN A 896 -43.33 -21.06 -30.01
C ASN A 896 -43.80 -20.76 -28.59
N VAL A 897 -44.97 -20.13 -28.47
CA VAL A 897 -45.63 -19.84 -27.20
C VAL A 897 -46.96 -20.58 -27.17
N SER A 898 -47.14 -21.47 -26.19
CA SER A 898 -48.39 -22.21 -25.98
C SER A 898 -48.97 -21.95 -24.58
N PRO A 899 -50.29 -21.72 -24.46
CA PRO A 899 -50.99 -21.62 -23.18
C PRO A 899 -51.16 -22.96 -22.48
#